data_AF-A0A6P8Q9V0-F1
#
_entry.id   AF-A0A6P8Q9V0-F1
#
_cell.length_a   1.000
_cell.length_b   1.000
_cell.length_c   1.000
_cell.angle_alpha   90.00
_cell.angle_beta   90.00
_cell.angle_gamma   90.00
#
_symmetry.space_group_name_H-M   'P 1'
#
loop_
_entity.id
_entity.type
_entity.pdbx_description
1 polymer ?
#
loop_
_entity_poly.entity_id
_entity_poly.type
_entity_poly.pdbx_seq_one_letter_code
_entity_poly.pdbx_strand_id
1 'polypeptide(L)'
;MTLISAAREYEIEFIYAISPGLDITFSNQKEVSTLKRKLDQVSQFGCKSFALLFDDIDHNMCPADKEVFSSFAHAQVSITNEIYQYLGEPNTFLFCPTEYCGTFCYPNAAQSPYLRTVGEKLLPGIEVLWTGPKVVSKEIPVDSIEEVSKILKRAPVIWDNIHANDYDQKRLFLGPFKGRSTELIPRLKGVLSNPNCEFEANYVAIHTLSTWYKSNMNGVRKDVMMTDSEDSTVSIQIKLENEGSDEDIETDVLYSPQMALKMALTDWLQEFGVPLQYSSRQVAHSGAKTSGVGVPPVIMPPSLNAATTVTTVYQQPIMSQGTTLGVEPPALAKEDEKKQSDEEPMDMVVEKQDDGDKNVNQILTDIVEAKMSEELKPMDTDKESMVEAKSSETSMQEDSGNDIAPMQTDEQINKEQFLPGPNEKPLYSAEPVTIEDLHLLADLFYLPYEHGLKGAQMLKEFKWLRANSSVVSVNCSGKDSEKIEEWQSRAAKFEEMCGVVMTMFTRLSNCPNRAILYDLYSYVWDIKSIISMVKSFVQWLGCRSQSSAQFLSGDQEPWAFRGGLAGEFQRLLPIEGANDLFFQPPPLTPTSKVYTIRPYYPKDEASVYQICREMYDDGIDDLPFPSQPDLIGDRLIGGLLSLSLDYCFVLEDEDGICGYAVGTVDVTPFIKKCKHSWIPFMQEKYTKPNGNKDLSEAEKMMLSFHEEQEVLPDTFLANFPSLIKMDIHKKVTDPSVAKSMMACLLSSLKANGSRGAFCEVRPDDKRIMDFYSKLGCFEIAKMEGFPKDAIILGRSL
;
A
#
# COMPACT_ATOMS: atom_id res chain seq x y z
N MET A 1 18.09 -26.98 -15.13
CA MET A 1 18.06 -27.42 -16.55
C MET A 1 16.72 -27.14 -17.24
N THR A 2 15.57 -27.39 -16.59
CA THR A 2 14.23 -27.21 -17.21
C THR A 2 13.95 -25.79 -17.70
N LEU A 3 14.23 -24.75 -16.91
CA LEU A 3 13.97 -23.35 -17.29
C LEU A 3 14.80 -22.89 -18.50
N ILE A 4 16.11 -23.18 -18.51
CA ILE A 4 17.00 -22.86 -19.65
C ILE A 4 16.54 -23.59 -20.91
N SER A 5 16.06 -24.84 -20.77
CA SER A 5 15.55 -25.60 -21.91
C SER A 5 14.25 -25.03 -22.45
N ALA A 6 13.33 -24.61 -21.57
CA ALA A 6 12.10 -23.94 -21.96
C ALA A 6 12.38 -22.60 -22.66
N ALA A 7 13.30 -21.78 -22.15
CA ALA A 7 13.69 -20.53 -22.81
C ALA A 7 14.14 -20.77 -24.25
N ARG A 8 14.97 -21.80 -24.47
CA ARG A 8 15.40 -22.21 -25.81
C ARG A 8 14.26 -22.74 -26.68
N GLU A 9 13.29 -23.45 -26.12
CA GLU A 9 12.09 -23.93 -26.84
C GLU A 9 11.24 -22.76 -27.36
N TYR A 10 11.16 -21.68 -26.59
CA TYR A 10 10.45 -20.45 -26.96
C TYR A 10 11.32 -19.39 -27.65
N GLU A 11 12.53 -19.75 -28.09
CA GLU A 11 13.46 -18.85 -28.78
C GLU A 11 13.82 -17.59 -27.96
N ILE A 12 13.81 -17.70 -26.63
CA ILE A 12 14.19 -16.64 -25.69
C ILE A 12 15.63 -16.84 -25.22
N GLU A 13 16.44 -15.79 -25.32
CA GLU A 13 17.79 -15.79 -24.77
C GLU A 13 17.74 -15.76 -23.24
N PHE A 14 18.36 -16.75 -22.61
CA PHE A 14 18.48 -16.83 -21.15
C PHE A 14 19.85 -16.30 -20.71
N ILE A 15 19.86 -15.26 -19.89
CA ILE A 15 21.07 -14.64 -19.34
C ILE A 15 21.11 -14.91 -17.84
N TYR A 16 22.13 -15.62 -17.37
CA TYR A 16 22.33 -15.83 -15.93
C TYR A 16 23.12 -14.68 -15.31
N ALA A 17 22.51 -13.95 -14.39
CA ALA A 17 23.16 -12.90 -13.63
C ALA A 17 23.68 -13.40 -12.27
N ILE A 18 24.76 -12.78 -11.77
CA ILE A 18 25.24 -12.97 -10.39
C ILE A 18 25.76 -11.63 -9.84
N SER A 19 25.44 -11.36 -8.57
CA SER A 19 25.78 -10.11 -7.88
C SER A 19 26.77 -10.38 -6.73
N PRO A 20 28.09 -10.43 -6.99
CA PRO A 20 29.08 -10.75 -5.96
C PRO A 20 29.48 -9.53 -5.10
N GLY A 21 28.90 -8.34 -5.33
CA GLY A 21 29.43 -7.08 -4.82
C GLY A 21 29.38 -6.85 -3.31
N LEU A 22 28.56 -7.58 -2.55
CA LEU A 22 28.34 -7.33 -1.12
C LEU A 22 29.53 -7.72 -0.24
N ASP A 23 30.20 -8.82 -0.56
CA ASP A 23 31.21 -9.44 0.31
C ASP A 23 32.48 -9.92 -0.43
N ILE A 24 32.55 -9.73 -1.76
CA ILE A 24 33.73 -10.14 -2.52
C ILE A 24 34.99 -9.35 -2.12
N THR A 25 36.09 -10.08 -1.96
CA THR A 25 37.44 -9.51 -1.95
C THR A 25 38.05 -9.68 -3.34
N PHE A 26 38.09 -8.62 -4.14
CA PHE A 26 38.45 -8.67 -5.57
C PHE A 26 39.86 -9.21 -5.83
N SER A 27 40.80 -8.90 -4.94
CA SER A 27 42.21 -9.30 -5.02
C SER A 27 42.48 -10.75 -4.61
N ASN A 28 41.51 -11.42 -3.99
CA ASN A 28 41.67 -12.79 -3.52
C ASN A 28 41.34 -13.80 -4.62
N GLN A 29 42.36 -14.49 -5.15
CA GLN A 29 42.19 -15.47 -6.22
C GLN A 29 41.24 -16.64 -5.87
N LYS A 30 41.05 -16.94 -4.58
CA LYS A 30 40.07 -17.97 -4.15
C LYS A 30 38.63 -17.52 -4.41
N GLU A 31 38.34 -16.24 -4.25
CA GLU A 31 37.03 -15.66 -4.57
C GLU A 31 36.78 -15.70 -6.07
N VAL A 32 37.76 -15.25 -6.87
CA VAL A 32 37.69 -15.32 -8.34
C VAL A 32 37.49 -16.76 -8.83
N SER A 33 38.18 -17.73 -8.22
CA SER A 33 38.02 -19.16 -8.55
C SER A 33 36.64 -19.69 -8.15
N THR A 34 36.07 -19.19 -7.05
CA THR A 34 34.72 -19.54 -6.59
C THR A 34 33.66 -19.01 -7.55
N LEU A 35 33.82 -17.76 -8.03
CA LEU A 35 32.97 -17.17 -9.05
C LEU A 35 33.01 -17.96 -10.37
N LYS A 36 34.21 -18.30 -10.86
CA LYS A 36 34.38 -19.15 -12.07
C LYS A 36 33.66 -20.49 -11.94
N ARG A 37 33.86 -21.20 -10.83
CA ARG A 37 33.21 -22.50 -10.57
C ARG A 37 31.69 -22.38 -10.54
N LYS A 38 31.13 -21.29 -10.00
CA LYS A 38 29.68 -21.05 -10.00
C LYS A 38 29.14 -20.84 -11.41
N LEU A 39 29.86 -20.07 -12.25
CA LEU A 39 29.44 -19.82 -13.63
C LEU A 39 29.57 -21.07 -14.50
N ASP A 40 30.61 -21.88 -14.31
CA ASP A 40 30.75 -23.19 -14.96
C ASP A 40 29.59 -24.13 -14.62
N GLN A 41 29.17 -24.17 -13.36
CA GLN A 41 28.02 -24.97 -12.93
C GLN A 41 26.76 -24.59 -13.71
N VAL A 42 26.52 -23.30 -13.93
CA VAL A 42 25.35 -22.82 -14.68
C VAL A 42 25.52 -23.03 -16.19
N SER A 43 26.74 -22.86 -16.71
CA SER A 43 27.08 -23.19 -18.10
C SER A 43 26.79 -24.65 -18.42
N GLN A 44 27.13 -25.57 -17.51
CA GLN A 44 26.82 -27.01 -17.65
C GLN A 44 25.31 -27.31 -17.72
N PHE A 45 24.44 -26.41 -17.21
CA PHE A 45 22.99 -26.52 -17.39
C PHE A 45 22.50 -26.09 -18.78
N GLY A 46 23.39 -25.60 -19.65
CA GLY A 46 23.12 -25.15 -21.01
C GLY A 46 23.04 -23.64 -21.19
N CYS A 47 23.36 -22.85 -20.16
CA CYS A 47 23.38 -21.39 -20.23
C CYS A 47 24.57 -20.90 -21.07
N LYS A 48 24.35 -19.92 -21.94
CA LYS A 48 25.38 -19.39 -22.86
C LYS A 48 25.71 -17.91 -22.64
N SER A 49 24.84 -17.20 -21.92
CA SER A 49 24.91 -15.76 -21.74
C SER A 49 24.92 -15.45 -20.25
N PHE A 50 25.71 -14.46 -19.84
CA PHE A 50 25.98 -14.19 -18.42
C PHE A 50 25.97 -12.70 -18.09
N ALA A 51 25.79 -12.35 -16.82
CA ALA A 51 25.91 -10.98 -16.34
C ALA A 51 26.59 -10.92 -14.97
N LEU A 52 27.41 -9.88 -14.74
CA LEU A 52 27.90 -9.51 -13.42
C LEU A 52 27.25 -8.19 -12.99
N LEU A 53 26.63 -8.18 -11.82
CA LEU A 53 25.92 -7.02 -11.31
C LEU A 53 26.60 -6.46 -10.08
N PHE A 54 26.82 -5.15 -10.07
CA PHE A 54 27.43 -4.40 -8.97
C PHE A 54 26.56 -3.20 -8.56
N ASP A 55 25.24 -3.32 -8.73
CA ASP A 55 24.21 -2.40 -8.26
C ASP A 55 24.02 -2.47 -6.73
N ASP A 56 23.52 -1.39 -6.14
CA ASP A 56 23.11 -1.27 -4.73
C ASP A 56 24.15 -1.73 -3.69
N ILE A 57 25.43 -1.41 -3.96
CA ILE A 57 26.56 -1.63 -3.06
C ILE A 57 27.32 -0.34 -2.75
N ASP A 58 27.99 -0.31 -1.60
CA ASP A 58 28.87 0.79 -1.22
C ASP A 58 30.11 0.88 -2.12
N HIS A 59 30.62 2.11 -2.31
CA HIS A 59 31.82 2.37 -3.11
C HIS A 59 33.14 1.99 -2.39
N ASN A 60 33.05 1.44 -1.19
CA ASN A 60 34.19 1.17 -0.32
C ASN A 60 34.78 -0.22 -0.57
N MET A 61 36.07 -0.25 -0.87
CA MET A 61 36.85 -1.49 -0.93
C MET A 61 37.48 -1.83 0.42
N CYS A 62 37.67 -3.13 0.67
CA CYS A 62 38.45 -3.61 1.80
C CYS A 62 39.94 -3.19 1.67
N PRO A 63 40.74 -3.21 2.76
CA PRO A 63 42.13 -2.78 2.72
C PRO A 63 42.98 -3.54 1.69
N ALA A 64 42.80 -4.86 1.57
CA ALA A 64 43.56 -5.67 0.62
C ALA A 64 43.32 -5.25 -0.84
N ASP A 65 42.07 -4.95 -1.19
CA ASP A 65 41.72 -4.52 -2.55
C ASP A 65 42.26 -3.12 -2.86
N LYS A 66 42.34 -2.23 -1.86
CA LYS A 66 42.93 -0.88 -2.00
C LYS A 66 44.43 -0.91 -2.26
N GLU A 67 45.13 -1.96 -1.85
CA GLU A 67 46.56 -2.14 -2.14
C GLU A 67 46.81 -2.60 -3.59
N VAL A 68 45.82 -3.26 -4.21
CA VAL A 68 45.96 -3.85 -5.55
C VAL A 68 45.33 -2.96 -6.64
N PHE A 69 44.17 -2.37 -6.37
CA PHE A 69 43.40 -1.62 -7.35
C PHE A 69 43.38 -0.12 -7.03
N SER A 70 43.58 0.69 -8.06
CA SER A 70 43.59 2.16 -7.95
C SER A 70 42.22 2.77 -7.70
N SER A 71 41.13 2.07 -8.04
CA SER A 71 39.76 2.48 -7.73
C SER A 71 38.80 1.29 -7.75
N PHE A 72 37.58 1.50 -7.24
CA PHE A 72 36.53 0.48 -7.25
C PHE A 72 36.17 0.01 -8.66
N ALA A 73 36.09 0.93 -9.63
CA ALA A 73 35.90 0.58 -11.04
C ALA A 73 37.00 -0.32 -11.59
N HIS A 74 38.27 -0.10 -11.22
CA HIS A 74 39.37 -0.96 -11.66
C HIS A 74 39.22 -2.39 -11.13
N ALA A 75 38.81 -2.56 -9.88
CA ALA A 75 38.58 -3.86 -9.28
C ALA A 75 37.44 -4.62 -10.00
N GLN A 76 36.29 -3.97 -10.18
CA GLN A 76 35.13 -4.55 -10.87
C GLN A 76 35.43 -4.89 -12.34
N VAL A 77 36.08 -3.98 -13.07
CA VAL A 77 36.45 -4.23 -14.48
C VAL A 77 37.47 -5.37 -14.59
N SER A 78 38.44 -5.44 -13.68
CA SER A 78 39.45 -6.50 -13.69
C SER A 78 38.82 -7.88 -13.60
N ILE A 79 37.98 -8.10 -12.58
CA ILE A 79 37.30 -9.40 -12.41
C ILE A 79 36.32 -9.67 -13.54
N THR A 80 35.60 -8.65 -14.02
CA THR A 80 34.61 -8.80 -15.10
C THR A 80 35.27 -9.23 -16.40
N ASN A 81 36.37 -8.58 -16.79
CA ASN A 81 37.14 -8.96 -17.97
C ASN A 81 37.73 -10.37 -17.84
N GLU A 82 38.28 -10.72 -16.68
CA GLU A 82 38.84 -12.06 -16.43
C GLU A 82 37.78 -13.15 -16.56
N ILE A 83 36.57 -12.92 -16.02
CA ILE A 83 35.44 -13.85 -16.13
C ILE A 83 34.93 -13.96 -17.57
N TYR A 84 34.78 -12.84 -18.27
CA TYR A 84 34.35 -12.81 -19.66
C TYR A 84 35.29 -13.64 -20.57
N GLN A 85 36.60 -13.44 -20.43
CA GLN A 85 37.61 -14.19 -21.17
C GLN A 85 37.65 -15.67 -20.76
N TYR A 86 37.53 -15.96 -19.45
CA TYR A 86 37.51 -17.33 -18.94
C TYR A 86 36.36 -18.16 -19.52
N LEU A 87 35.18 -17.56 -19.69
CA LEU A 87 34.01 -18.19 -20.30
C LEU A 87 34.09 -18.27 -21.83
N GLY A 88 35.19 -17.83 -22.44
CA GLY A 88 35.40 -17.88 -23.89
C GLY A 88 34.69 -16.77 -24.65
N GLU A 89 34.57 -15.58 -24.05
CA GLU A 89 34.01 -14.38 -24.68
C GLU A 89 32.60 -14.63 -25.28
N PRO A 90 31.61 -14.99 -24.44
CA PRO A 90 30.27 -15.32 -24.91
C PRO A 90 29.63 -14.14 -25.65
N ASN A 91 28.77 -14.46 -26.64
CA ASN A 91 28.12 -13.45 -27.49
C ASN A 91 27.38 -12.36 -26.70
N THR A 92 26.80 -12.71 -25.55
CA THR A 92 26.10 -11.78 -24.67
C THR A 92 26.69 -11.89 -23.27
N PHE A 93 27.35 -10.81 -22.84
CA PHE A 93 27.81 -10.64 -21.47
C PHE A 93 27.46 -9.24 -20.97
N LEU A 94 26.72 -9.14 -19.87
CA LEU A 94 26.27 -7.86 -19.33
C LEU A 94 27.05 -7.48 -18.07
N PHE A 95 27.26 -6.19 -17.89
CA PHE A 95 27.84 -5.59 -16.70
C PHE A 95 26.88 -4.52 -16.17
N CYS A 96 26.42 -4.66 -14.92
CA CYS A 96 25.71 -3.57 -14.24
C CYS A 96 26.70 -2.77 -13.37
N PRO A 97 26.97 -1.50 -13.70
CA PRO A 97 27.80 -0.63 -12.88
C PRO A 97 27.13 -0.32 -11.53
N THR A 98 27.93 0.13 -10.57
CA THR A 98 27.42 0.70 -9.30
C THR A 98 26.79 2.07 -9.55
N GLU A 99 27.42 2.90 -10.39
CA GLU A 99 26.81 4.13 -10.91
C GLU A 99 25.95 3.81 -12.14
N TYR A 100 24.78 3.18 -11.96
CA TYR A 100 23.91 2.70 -13.05
C TYR A 100 22.85 3.68 -13.54
N CYS A 101 22.79 4.88 -12.96
CA CYS A 101 21.88 5.94 -13.38
C CYS A 101 22.51 7.32 -13.21
N GLY A 102 21.96 8.33 -13.91
CA GLY A 102 22.51 9.68 -13.91
C GLY A 102 22.68 10.29 -12.51
N THR A 103 21.71 10.08 -11.62
CA THR A 103 21.76 10.57 -10.23
C THR A 103 22.81 9.88 -9.35
N PHE A 104 23.29 8.69 -9.73
CA PHE A 104 24.31 7.96 -8.97
C PHE A 104 25.73 8.31 -9.44
N CYS A 105 25.87 8.97 -10.59
CA CYS A 105 27.18 9.36 -11.11
C CYS A 105 27.77 10.55 -10.36
N TYR A 106 29.02 10.42 -9.90
CA TYR A 106 29.72 11.50 -9.21
C TYR A 106 30.89 12.07 -10.04
N PRO A 107 30.96 13.39 -10.30
CA PRO A 107 29.98 14.42 -9.93
C PRO A 107 28.75 14.46 -10.86
N ASN A 108 28.84 13.85 -12.04
CA ASN A 108 27.77 13.70 -13.03
C ASN A 108 28.18 12.63 -14.06
N ALA A 109 27.25 12.20 -14.92
CA ALA A 109 27.49 11.13 -15.90
C ALA A 109 28.66 11.46 -16.86
N ALA A 110 28.73 12.67 -17.42
CA ALA A 110 29.79 13.05 -18.37
C ALA A 110 31.21 13.11 -17.78
N GLN A 111 31.34 13.32 -16.47
CA GLN A 111 32.64 13.54 -15.82
C GLN A 111 33.02 12.45 -14.80
N SER A 112 32.17 11.45 -14.58
CA SER A 112 32.41 10.40 -13.60
C SER A 112 33.74 9.67 -13.85
N PRO A 113 34.68 9.66 -12.87
CA PRO A 113 35.92 8.90 -12.99
C PRO A 113 35.64 7.39 -12.96
N TYR A 114 34.57 6.96 -12.30
CA TYR A 114 34.12 5.58 -12.26
C TYR A 114 33.67 5.14 -13.67
N LEU A 115 32.71 5.84 -14.29
CA LEU A 115 32.24 5.50 -15.64
C LEU A 115 33.32 5.68 -16.70
N ARG A 116 34.21 6.67 -16.57
CA ARG A 116 35.38 6.80 -17.46
C ARG A 116 36.25 5.55 -17.44
N THR A 117 36.52 5.01 -16.24
CA THR A 117 37.30 3.78 -16.09
C THR A 117 36.57 2.59 -16.72
N VAL A 118 35.26 2.45 -16.47
CA VAL A 118 34.43 1.41 -17.10
C VAL A 118 34.51 1.51 -18.63
N GLY A 119 34.29 2.69 -19.20
CA GLY A 119 34.35 2.92 -20.65
C GLY A 119 35.73 2.68 -21.27
N GLU A 120 36.81 2.97 -20.55
CA GLU A 120 38.18 2.78 -21.03
C GLU A 120 38.71 1.36 -20.89
N LYS A 121 38.30 0.62 -19.86
CA LYS A 121 38.95 -0.62 -19.43
C LYS A 121 38.08 -1.85 -19.57
N LEU A 122 36.74 -1.72 -19.54
CA LEU A 122 35.85 -2.87 -19.75
C LEU A 122 35.95 -3.31 -21.21
N LEU A 123 36.12 -4.62 -21.44
CA LEU A 123 36.30 -5.16 -22.78
C LEU A 123 35.12 -4.78 -23.71
N PRO A 124 35.38 -4.49 -25.00
CA PRO A 124 34.38 -3.94 -25.91
C PRO A 124 33.22 -4.91 -26.22
N GLY A 125 33.42 -6.22 -26.07
CA GLY A 125 32.35 -7.22 -26.23
C GLY A 125 31.40 -7.34 -25.03
N ILE A 126 31.67 -6.62 -23.94
CA ILE A 126 30.82 -6.59 -22.75
C ILE A 126 29.87 -5.39 -22.84
N GLU A 127 28.58 -5.67 -22.72
CA GLU A 127 27.53 -4.66 -22.76
C GLU A 127 27.27 -4.09 -21.34
N VAL A 128 26.84 -2.83 -21.26
CA VAL A 128 26.66 -2.12 -19.98
C VAL A 128 25.19 -1.81 -19.75
N LEU A 129 24.68 -2.19 -18.57
CA LEU A 129 23.32 -1.89 -18.14
C LEU A 129 23.20 -0.44 -17.64
N TRP A 130 22.06 0.20 -17.89
CA TRP A 130 21.78 1.60 -17.52
C TRP A 130 20.28 1.84 -17.30
N THR A 131 19.88 2.55 -16.25
CA THR A 131 18.44 2.78 -15.96
C THR A 131 17.92 4.15 -16.41
N GLY A 132 18.76 4.96 -17.05
CA GLY A 132 18.45 6.33 -17.48
C GLY A 132 18.91 7.39 -16.46
N PRO A 133 18.31 8.61 -16.50
CA PRO A 133 18.67 9.68 -15.58
C PRO A 133 18.47 9.37 -14.10
N LYS A 134 17.54 8.47 -13.76
CA LYS A 134 17.21 8.05 -12.38
C LYS A 134 17.10 6.53 -12.30
N VAL A 135 17.03 5.99 -11.07
CA VAL A 135 16.70 4.57 -10.83
C VAL A 135 15.38 4.20 -11.50
N VAL A 136 14.32 4.97 -11.21
CA VAL A 136 13.04 4.94 -11.92
C VAL A 136 12.97 6.20 -12.78
N SER A 137 13.27 6.09 -14.07
CA SER A 137 13.28 7.26 -14.96
C SER A 137 11.86 7.60 -15.42
N LYS A 138 11.39 8.84 -15.17
CA LYS A 138 10.12 9.34 -15.75
C LYS A 138 10.21 9.32 -17.27
N GLU A 139 11.30 9.88 -17.79
CA GLU A 139 11.65 9.93 -19.20
C GLU A 139 13.12 9.56 -19.37
N ILE A 140 13.46 9.01 -20.53
CA ILE A 140 14.85 8.79 -20.97
C ILE A 140 15.05 9.61 -22.24
N PRO A 141 15.58 10.84 -22.14
CA PRO A 141 15.84 11.68 -23.30
C PRO A 141 16.98 11.12 -24.17
N VAL A 142 16.92 11.37 -25.48
CA VAL A 142 17.96 10.97 -26.45
C VAL A 142 19.33 11.51 -26.05
N ASP A 143 19.41 12.80 -25.71
CA ASP A 143 20.67 13.45 -25.31
C ASP A 143 21.32 12.81 -24.08
N SER A 144 20.52 12.31 -23.14
CA SER A 144 21.05 11.60 -21.95
C SER A 144 21.71 10.27 -22.33
N ILE A 145 21.21 9.59 -23.36
CA ILE A 145 21.81 8.36 -23.88
C ILE A 145 23.05 8.66 -24.70
N GLU A 146 23.07 9.75 -25.46
CA GLU A 146 24.26 10.18 -26.19
C GLU A 146 25.40 10.58 -25.23
N GLU A 147 25.08 11.26 -24.13
CA GLU A 147 26.03 11.59 -23.06
C GLU A 147 26.66 10.34 -22.44
N VAL A 148 25.83 9.41 -21.96
CA VAL A 148 26.34 8.20 -21.30
C VAL A 148 27.07 7.27 -22.28
N SER A 149 26.59 7.17 -23.52
CA SER A 149 27.25 6.37 -24.57
C SER A 149 28.66 6.88 -24.88
N LYS A 150 28.86 8.19 -24.81
CA LYS A 150 30.18 8.80 -25.05
C LYS A 150 31.20 8.44 -23.99
N ILE A 151 30.82 8.47 -22.70
CA ILE A 151 31.74 8.12 -21.61
C ILE A 151 31.95 6.60 -21.51
N LEU A 152 30.90 5.81 -21.72
CA LEU A 152 30.96 4.35 -21.75
C LEU A 152 31.64 3.81 -23.02
N LYS A 153 31.72 4.60 -24.09
CA LYS A 153 32.25 4.21 -25.41
C LYS A 153 31.48 3.08 -26.10
N ARG A 154 30.20 2.91 -25.78
CA ARG A 154 29.29 1.90 -26.31
C ARG A 154 27.84 2.32 -26.06
N ALA A 155 26.91 1.79 -26.85
CA ALA A 155 25.48 1.93 -26.59
C ALA A 155 25.09 1.07 -25.38
N PRO A 156 24.35 1.60 -24.39
CA PRO A 156 23.93 0.81 -23.23
C PRO A 156 22.77 -0.14 -23.56
N VAL A 157 22.59 -1.15 -22.72
CA VAL A 157 21.33 -1.90 -22.57
C VAL A 157 20.53 -1.23 -21.47
N ILE A 158 19.30 -0.79 -21.75
CA ILE A 158 18.46 -0.20 -20.70
C ILE A 158 17.96 -1.30 -19.77
N TRP A 159 18.14 -1.10 -18.47
CA TRP A 159 17.39 -1.80 -17.43
C TRP A 159 16.28 -0.85 -16.97
N ASP A 160 15.05 -1.08 -17.41
CA ASP A 160 13.96 -0.14 -17.21
C ASP A 160 13.12 -0.49 -15.98
N ASN A 161 13.09 0.40 -14.99
CA ASN A 161 12.31 0.24 -13.76
C ASN A 161 10.98 1.02 -13.79
N ILE A 162 10.50 1.48 -14.95
CA ILE A 162 9.24 2.23 -15.06
C ILE A 162 8.02 1.47 -14.51
N HIS A 163 8.03 0.14 -14.53
CA HIS A 163 6.96 -0.70 -13.97
C HIS A 163 7.36 -1.45 -12.69
N ALA A 164 8.54 -1.19 -12.12
CA ALA A 164 8.97 -1.83 -10.88
C ALA A 164 8.16 -1.31 -9.68
N ASN A 165 7.74 -2.19 -8.77
CA ASN A 165 6.97 -1.83 -7.55
C ASN A 165 7.55 -2.37 -6.23
N ASP A 166 8.70 -3.04 -6.27
CA ASP A 166 9.41 -3.56 -5.09
C ASP A 166 9.70 -2.50 -4.01
N TYR A 167 9.91 -1.25 -4.42
CA TYR A 167 10.18 -0.11 -3.52
C TYR A 167 8.93 0.44 -2.80
N ASP A 168 7.71 0.09 -3.23
CA ASP A 168 6.45 0.48 -2.56
C ASP A 168 5.36 -0.58 -2.76
N GLN A 169 5.19 -1.45 -1.77
CA GLN A 169 4.22 -2.56 -1.77
C GLN A 169 2.74 -2.13 -1.92
N LYS A 170 2.42 -0.84 -1.76
CA LYS A 170 1.06 -0.33 -1.99
C LYS A 170 0.82 0.13 -3.44
N ARG A 171 1.84 0.09 -4.30
CA ARG A 171 1.76 0.54 -5.68
C ARG A 171 1.79 -0.64 -6.64
N LEU A 172 1.09 -0.45 -7.75
CA LEU A 172 1.02 -1.35 -8.88
C LEU A 172 1.00 -0.52 -10.16
N PHE A 173 1.63 -1.01 -11.22
CA PHE A 173 1.77 -0.29 -12.48
C PHE A 173 1.23 -1.11 -13.66
N LEU A 174 0.04 -0.74 -14.10
CA LEU A 174 -0.75 -1.31 -15.18
C LEU A 174 -0.90 -0.33 -16.37
N GLY A 175 -0.25 0.83 -16.31
CA GLY A 175 -0.16 1.79 -17.41
C GLY A 175 0.81 1.33 -18.52
N PRO A 176 0.81 2.00 -19.68
CA PRO A 176 1.63 1.63 -20.82
C PRO A 176 3.10 2.02 -20.64
N PHE A 177 4.00 1.34 -21.34
CA PHE A 177 5.38 1.80 -21.52
C PHE A 177 5.38 3.23 -22.12
N LYS A 178 6.01 4.19 -21.43
CA LYS A 178 5.94 5.63 -21.76
C LYS A 178 7.25 6.35 -21.41
N GLY A 179 7.51 7.49 -22.06
CA GLY A 179 8.65 8.37 -21.74
C GLY A 179 9.98 7.94 -22.37
N ARG A 180 9.96 6.97 -23.31
CA ARG A 180 11.11 6.52 -24.08
C ARG A 180 10.77 6.69 -25.55
N SER A 181 11.38 7.67 -26.22
CA SER A 181 11.18 7.86 -27.66
C SER A 181 11.66 6.65 -28.44
N THR A 182 10.94 6.25 -29.49
CA THR A 182 11.34 5.20 -30.44
C THR A 182 12.64 5.52 -31.16
N GLU A 183 13.10 6.78 -31.11
CA GLU A 183 14.44 7.18 -31.56
C GLU A 183 15.58 6.62 -30.71
N LEU A 184 15.29 6.11 -29.52
CA LEU A 184 16.29 5.44 -28.69
C LEU A 184 16.66 4.06 -29.24
N ILE A 185 15.75 3.38 -29.96
CA ILE A 185 15.98 2.03 -30.49
C ILE A 185 17.31 1.91 -31.26
N PRO A 186 17.65 2.79 -32.22
CA PRO A 186 18.94 2.73 -32.91
C PRO A 186 20.16 3.20 -32.10
N ARG A 187 19.96 3.72 -30.89
CA ARG A 187 21.02 4.25 -30.00
C ARG A 187 21.30 3.33 -28.81
N LEU A 188 20.50 2.29 -28.64
CA LEU A 188 20.58 1.33 -27.56
C LEU A 188 21.00 -0.04 -28.10
N LYS A 189 21.61 -0.84 -27.24
CA LYS A 189 21.88 -2.25 -27.52
C LYS A 189 20.66 -3.13 -27.22
N GLY A 190 19.81 -2.70 -26.30
CA GLY A 190 18.59 -3.40 -25.93
C GLY A 190 17.84 -2.67 -24.81
N VAL A 191 16.66 -3.18 -24.48
CA VAL A 191 15.84 -2.76 -23.33
C VAL A 191 15.35 -4.01 -22.61
N LEU A 192 15.62 -4.10 -21.31
CA LEU A 192 15.17 -5.13 -20.39
C LEU A 192 14.28 -4.45 -19.35
N SER A 193 13.00 -4.80 -19.30
CA SER A 193 12.09 -4.27 -18.28
C SER A 193 12.24 -5.06 -16.98
N ASN A 194 12.30 -4.36 -15.87
CA ASN A 194 12.09 -4.90 -14.53
C ASN A 194 10.70 -4.45 -14.06
N PRO A 195 9.69 -5.34 -14.17
CA PRO A 195 8.29 -4.96 -14.02
C PRO A 195 7.81 -5.17 -12.56
N ASN A 196 6.50 -5.27 -12.33
CA ASN A 196 5.94 -5.50 -11.00
C ASN A 196 6.37 -6.87 -10.45
N CYS A 197 6.41 -7.01 -9.13
CA CYS A 197 6.64 -8.28 -8.44
C CYS A 197 5.58 -9.32 -8.81
N GLU A 198 4.33 -8.89 -8.90
CA GLU A 198 3.16 -9.72 -9.22
C GLU A 198 3.19 -10.10 -10.71
N PHE A 199 3.27 -11.40 -11.00
CA PHE A 199 3.53 -11.89 -12.35
C PHE A 199 2.41 -11.51 -13.33
N GLU A 200 1.16 -11.74 -12.93
CA GLU A 200 -0.02 -11.51 -13.79
C GLU A 200 -0.28 -10.02 -14.04
N ALA A 201 0.25 -9.13 -13.20
CA ALA A 201 0.13 -7.68 -13.37
C ALA A 201 0.99 -7.15 -14.54
N ASN A 202 1.91 -7.95 -15.07
CA ASN A 202 2.90 -7.52 -16.04
C ASN A 202 2.46 -7.65 -17.51
N TYR A 203 1.21 -8.07 -17.76
CA TYR A 203 0.68 -8.24 -19.11
C TYR A 203 0.80 -6.94 -19.93
N VAL A 204 0.30 -5.83 -19.40
CA VAL A 204 0.35 -4.52 -20.08
C VAL A 204 1.78 -4.01 -20.23
N ALA A 205 2.59 -4.13 -19.17
CA ALA A 205 3.98 -3.65 -19.18
C ALA A 205 4.79 -4.31 -20.31
N ILE A 206 4.69 -5.64 -20.46
CA ILE A 206 5.42 -6.41 -21.47
C ILE A 206 4.81 -6.22 -22.87
N HIS A 207 3.48 -6.22 -22.99
CA HIS A 207 2.79 -6.05 -24.27
C HIS A 207 3.07 -4.68 -24.90
N THR A 208 3.00 -3.62 -24.10
CA THR A 208 3.24 -2.25 -24.57
C THR A 208 4.71 -1.99 -24.89
N LEU A 209 5.66 -2.59 -24.15
CA LEU A 209 7.08 -2.59 -24.51
C LEU A 209 7.32 -3.31 -25.85
N SER A 210 6.67 -4.46 -26.09
CA SER A 210 6.77 -5.17 -27.36
C SER A 210 6.22 -4.33 -28.53
N THR A 211 5.10 -3.64 -28.30
CA THR A 211 4.49 -2.73 -29.27
C THR A 211 5.41 -1.56 -29.59
N TRP A 212 6.02 -0.95 -28.57
CA TRP A 212 7.03 0.10 -28.73
C TRP A 212 8.23 -0.37 -29.56
N TYR A 213 8.81 -1.53 -29.24
CA TYR A 213 9.96 -2.06 -29.98
C TYR A 213 9.63 -2.32 -31.45
N LYS A 214 8.46 -2.92 -31.74
CA LYS A 214 8.00 -3.22 -33.09
C LYS A 214 7.75 -1.98 -33.94
N SER A 215 7.42 -0.84 -33.33
CA SER A 215 7.12 0.41 -34.05
C SER A 215 8.32 0.98 -34.81
N ASN A 216 9.56 0.70 -34.38
CA ASN A 216 10.79 1.11 -35.07
C ASN A 216 11.90 0.03 -34.99
N MET A 217 11.53 -1.23 -35.18
CA MET A 217 12.45 -2.38 -35.03
C MET A 217 13.67 -2.32 -35.96
N ASN A 218 13.54 -1.64 -37.10
CA ASN A 218 14.64 -1.45 -38.06
C ASN A 218 15.60 -0.31 -37.68
N GLY A 219 15.32 0.44 -36.62
CA GLY A 219 16.21 1.47 -36.09
C GLY A 219 16.44 2.63 -37.06
N VAL A 220 15.39 3.11 -37.73
CA VAL A 220 15.52 4.26 -38.63
C VAL A 220 15.54 5.54 -37.81
N ARG A 221 16.53 6.41 -38.04
CA ARG A 221 16.59 7.73 -37.38
C ARG A 221 15.64 8.71 -38.09
N LYS A 222 15.06 9.64 -37.33
CA LYS A 222 14.02 10.59 -37.79
C LYS A 222 14.51 11.46 -38.95
N ASP A 223 15.78 11.84 -38.98
CA ASP A 223 16.45 12.54 -40.08
C ASP A 223 16.37 11.82 -41.44
N VAL A 224 16.08 10.51 -41.45
CA VAL A 224 15.84 9.71 -42.67
C VAL A 224 14.34 9.55 -42.97
N MET A 225 13.47 9.48 -41.95
CA MET A 225 12.02 9.23 -42.12
C MET A 225 11.19 10.44 -42.61
N MET A 226 11.67 11.67 -42.41
CA MET A 226 10.94 12.90 -42.79
C MET A 226 10.83 13.12 -44.31
N THR A 227 11.21 12.14 -45.13
CA THR A 227 11.05 12.19 -46.59
C THR A 227 9.84 11.40 -47.11
N ASP A 228 9.30 10.42 -46.35
CA ASP A 228 8.27 9.49 -46.84
C ASP A 228 7.05 9.29 -45.90
N SER A 229 7.03 9.85 -44.69
CA SER A 229 6.10 9.44 -43.60
C SER A 229 4.98 10.41 -43.21
N GLU A 230 4.89 11.60 -43.81
CA GLU A 230 3.85 12.58 -43.44
C GLU A 230 2.42 12.14 -43.82
N ASP A 231 2.27 11.13 -44.69
CA ASP A 231 0.98 10.66 -45.25
C ASP A 231 0.47 9.31 -44.71
N SER A 232 1.08 8.73 -43.65
CA SER A 232 0.62 7.43 -43.12
C SER A 232 -0.66 7.57 -42.28
N THR A 233 -1.63 6.66 -42.45
CA THR A 233 -2.90 6.66 -41.70
C THR A 233 -2.70 6.53 -40.19
N VAL A 234 -1.63 5.84 -39.76
CA VAL A 234 -1.26 5.68 -38.34
C VAL A 234 -0.78 7.02 -37.79
N SER A 235 0.08 7.73 -38.52
CA SER A 235 0.58 9.06 -38.14
C SER A 235 -0.54 10.10 -38.07
N ILE A 236 -1.53 10.02 -38.97
CA ILE A 236 -2.72 10.88 -38.94
C ILE A 236 -3.59 10.57 -37.71
N GLN A 237 -3.79 9.29 -37.37
CA GLN A 237 -4.60 8.90 -36.21
C GLN A 237 -3.94 9.29 -34.88
N ILE A 238 -2.62 9.17 -34.77
CA ILE A 238 -1.85 9.64 -33.60
C ILE A 238 -1.97 11.16 -33.44
N LYS A 239 -1.86 11.92 -34.55
CA LYS A 239 -2.07 13.39 -34.53
C LYS A 239 -3.47 13.76 -34.05
N LEU A 240 -4.51 13.09 -34.55
CA LEU A 240 -5.91 13.33 -34.16
C LEU A 240 -6.20 13.03 -32.68
N GLU A 241 -5.61 11.98 -32.10
CA GLU A 241 -5.80 11.66 -30.68
C GLU A 241 -5.04 12.64 -29.74
N ASN A 242 -3.97 13.29 -30.23
CA ASN A 242 -3.16 14.23 -29.47
C ASN A 242 -3.62 15.71 -29.58
N GLU A 243 -4.49 16.06 -30.52
CA GLU A 243 -5.04 17.43 -30.69
C GLU A 243 -5.88 17.93 -29.48
N GLY A 244 -6.12 17.09 -28.47
CA GLY A 244 -6.80 17.44 -27.22
C GLY A 244 -5.91 17.57 -25.98
N SER A 245 -4.59 17.36 -26.07
CA SER A 245 -3.67 17.48 -24.93
C SER A 245 -2.88 18.80 -24.98
N ASP A 246 -3.03 19.63 -23.94
CA ASP A 246 -2.39 20.94 -23.76
C ASP A 246 -0.86 20.88 -23.49
N GLU A 247 -0.21 19.74 -23.73
CA GLU A 247 1.23 19.56 -23.48
C GLU A 247 2.01 19.52 -24.80
N ASP A 248 2.84 20.53 -25.03
CA ASP A 248 3.85 20.65 -26.11
C ASP A 248 4.94 19.56 -25.99
N ILE A 249 4.56 18.28 -26.08
CA ILE A 249 5.51 17.16 -26.17
C ILE A 249 5.76 16.91 -27.65
N GLU A 250 7.04 16.91 -28.07
CA GLU A 250 7.46 16.32 -29.35
C GLU A 250 6.94 14.88 -29.42
N THR A 251 5.78 14.71 -30.05
CA THR A 251 5.02 13.48 -30.00
C THR A 251 5.70 12.44 -30.87
N ASP A 252 5.94 11.27 -30.30
CA ASP A 252 6.47 10.13 -31.03
C ASP A 252 5.44 9.71 -32.09
N VAL A 253 5.80 9.87 -33.36
CA VAL A 253 4.90 9.65 -34.50
C VAL A 253 4.67 8.15 -34.74
N LEU A 254 5.48 7.27 -34.15
CA LEU A 254 5.44 5.83 -34.38
C LEU A 254 4.78 5.04 -33.25
N TYR A 255 4.74 5.60 -32.04
CA TYR A 255 4.21 4.92 -30.86
C TYR A 255 3.31 5.85 -30.03
N SER A 256 2.05 5.46 -29.87
CA SER A 256 1.11 6.09 -28.94
C SER A 256 0.91 5.19 -27.71
N PRO A 257 1.29 5.64 -26.50
CA PRO A 257 1.05 4.90 -25.26
C PRO A 257 -0.43 4.55 -25.05
N GLN A 258 -1.35 5.45 -25.42
CA GLN A 258 -2.79 5.27 -25.25
C GLN A 258 -3.33 4.18 -26.19
N MET A 259 -2.90 4.18 -27.46
CA MET A 259 -3.28 3.13 -28.41
C MET A 259 -2.70 1.77 -28.00
N ALA A 260 -1.43 1.74 -27.57
CA ALA A 260 -0.78 0.53 -27.10
C ALA A 260 -1.46 -0.04 -25.86
N LEU A 261 -1.84 0.81 -24.89
CA LEU A 261 -2.62 0.41 -23.72
C LEU A 261 -3.94 -0.23 -24.13
N LYS A 262 -4.70 0.41 -25.03
CA LYS A 262 -6.00 -0.11 -25.50
C LYS A 262 -5.84 -1.49 -26.14
N MET A 263 -4.81 -1.69 -26.96
CA MET A 263 -4.50 -3.00 -27.55
C MET A 263 -4.19 -4.04 -26.46
N ALA A 264 -3.29 -3.70 -25.53
CA ALA A 264 -2.89 -4.59 -24.44
C ALA A 264 -4.08 -5.01 -23.56
N LEU A 265 -4.95 -4.07 -23.18
CA LEU A 265 -6.13 -4.37 -22.35
C LEU A 265 -7.17 -5.20 -23.11
N THR A 266 -7.33 -4.98 -24.42
CA THR A 266 -8.24 -5.77 -25.26
C THR A 266 -7.80 -7.23 -25.32
N ASP A 267 -6.50 -7.46 -25.46
CA ASP A 267 -5.92 -8.81 -25.48
C ASP A 267 -5.97 -9.44 -24.07
N TRP A 268 -5.63 -8.68 -23.02
CA TRP A 268 -5.64 -9.16 -21.63
C TRP A 268 -7.02 -9.58 -21.15
N LEU A 269 -8.09 -8.92 -21.62
CA LEU A 269 -9.47 -9.24 -21.26
C LEU A 269 -9.82 -10.72 -21.50
N GLN A 270 -9.25 -11.33 -22.53
CA GLN A 270 -9.51 -12.74 -22.85
C GLN A 270 -9.01 -13.68 -21.75
N GLU A 271 -7.94 -13.32 -21.06
CA GLU A 271 -7.33 -14.13 -20.00
C GLU A 271 -8.18 -14.18 -18.72
N PHE A 272 -9.04 -13.18 -18.48
CA PHE A 272 -9.93 -13.17 -17.31
C PHE A 272 -11.05 -14.21 -17.41
N GLY A 273 -11.47 -14.55 -18.63
CA GLY A 273 -12.55 -15.51 -18.89
C GLY A 273 -12.11 -16.98 -18.90
N VAL A 274 -10.80 -17.24 -18.89
CA VAL A 274 -10.25 -18.59 -19.00
C VAL A 274 -9.75 -19.05 -17.62
N PRO A 275 -10.34 -20.09 -17.01
CA PRO A 275 -9.76 -20.70 -15.82
C PRO A 275 -8.35 -21.19 -16.14
N LEU A 276 -7.38 -20.93 -15.26
CA LEU A 276 -6.04 -21.47 -15.43
C LEU A 276 -6.14 -23.00 -15.43
N GLN A 277 -6.02 -23.61 -16.61
CA GLN A 277 -5.77 -25.03 -16.70
C GLN A 277 -4.30 -25.21 -16.37
N TYR A 278 -4.00 -25.69 -15.15
CA TYR A 278 -2.74 -26.41 -14.92
C TYR A 278 -2.76 -27.68 -15.77
N SER A 279 -2.63 -27.54 -17.09
CA SER A 279 -2.03 -28.57 -17.89
C SER A 279 -0.58 -28.61 -17.43
N SER A 280 -0.31 -29.47 -16.45
CA SER A 280 0.96 -30.15 -16.35
C SER A 280 1.19 -30.89 -17.66
N ARG A 281 1.53 -30.16 -18.73
CA ARG A 281 2.35 -30.68 -19.80
C ARG A 281 3.68 -30.99 -19.15
N GLN A 282 3.75 -32.14 -18.47
CA GLN A 282 4.98 -32.88 -18.35
C GLN A 282 5.56 -32.87 -19.76
N VAL A 283 6.68 -32.18 -19.93
CA VAL A 283 7.53 -32.32 -21.11
C VAL A 283 7.62 -33.81 -21.37
N ALA A 284 7.03 -34.25 -22.48
CA ALA A 284 6.87 -35.65 -22.80
C ALA A 284 8.23 -36.33 -22.60
N HIS A 285 8.31 -37.22 -21.61
CA HIS A 285 9.50 -38.02 -21.42
C HIS A 285 9.68 -38.86 -22.69
N SER A 286 10.63 -38.43 -23.53
CA SER A 286 11.16 -39.22 -24.61
C SER A 286 11.79 -40.47 -24.00
N GLY A 287 11.00 -41.54 -23.91
CA GLY A 287 11.45 -42.85 -23.46
C GLY A 287 12.45 -43.41 -24.47
N ALA A 288 13.73 -43.34 -24.13
CA ALA A 288 14.76 -44.14 -24.79
C ALA A 288 14.51 -45.61 -24.45
N LYS A 289 14.14 -46.41 -25.46
CA LYS A 289 14.09 -47.87 -25.38
C LYS A 289 15.52 -48.39 -25.19
N THR A 290 15.82 -49.01 -24.07
CA THR A 290 16.95 -49.94 -23.95
C THR A 290 16.51 -51.24 -23.29
N SER A 291 16.81 -52.30 -24.03
CA SER A 291 16.63 -53.72 -23.73
C SER A 291 17.30 -54.14 -22.42
N GLY A 292 16.61 -55.00 -21.67
CA GLY A 292 17.02 -55.46 -20.36
C GLY A 292 18.20 -56.43 -20.34
N VAL A 293 18.97 -56.35 -19.25
CA VAL A 293 19.66 -57.46 -18.58
C VAL A 293 19.68 -57.12 -17.09
N GLY A 294 19.29 -58.08 -16.23
CA GLY A 294 19.09 -57.88 -14.80
C GLY A 294 20.36 -58.00 -13.94
N VAL A 295 20.40 -57.22 -12.85
CA VAL A 295 21.30 -57.35 -11.68
C VAL A 295 20.52 -56.83 -10.44
N PRO A 296 20.62 -57.48 -9.24
CA PRO A 296 19.77 -57.19 -8.08
C PRO A 296 20.19 -55.93 -7.28
N PRO A 297 19.34 -55.40 -6.39
CA PRO A 297 19.41 -54.01 -5.96
C PRO A 297 20.49 -53.77 -4.90
N VAL A 298 21.26 -52.70 -5.07
CA VAL A 298 22.14 -52.13 -4.04
C VAL A 298 21.38 -51.01 -3.33
N ILE A 299 21.39 -51.09 -2.01
CA ILE A 299 20.73 -50.21 -1.04
C ILE A 299 21.16 -48.75 -1.27
N MET A 300 20.19 -47.86 -1.49
CA MET A 300 20.39 -46.40 -1.46
C MET A 300 20.34 -45.87 -0.02
N PRO A 301 21.19 -44.90 0.36
CA PRO A 301 20.99 -44.13 1.59
C PRO A 301 19.82 -43.13 1.44
N PRO A 302 19.23 -42.67 2.56
CA PRO A 302 17.98 -41.92 2.53
C PRO A 302 18.13 -40.56 1.87
N SER A 303 17.17 -40.23 1.00
CA SER A 303 16.97 -38.93 0.40
C SER A 303 16.70 -37.87 1.47
N LEU A 304 17.56 -36.86 1.54
CA LEU A 304 17.25 -35.60 2.21
C LEU A 304 16.13 -34.89 1.44
N ASN A 305 14.99 -34.71 2.10
CA ASN A 305 13.92 -33.83 1.66
C ASN A 305 14.48 -32.41 1.49
N ALA A 306 14.60 -31.94 0.24
CA ALA A 306 14.82 -30.53 -0.03
C ALA A 306 13.49 -29.78 0.19
N ALA A 307 13.25 -29.36 1.43
CA ALA A 307 12.26 -28.33 1.71
C ALA A 307 12.71 -27.05 1.02
N THR A 308 11.87 -26.51 0.13
CA THR A 308 12.07 -25.21 -0.49
C THR A 308 11.72 -24.15 0.54
N THR A 309 12.72 -23.72 1.32
CA THR A 309 12.56 -22.56 2.20
C THR A 309 12.69 -21.30 1.35
N VAL A 310 11.58 -20.60 1.15
CA VAL A 310 11.60 -19.21 0.66
C VAL A 310 12.14 -18.35 1.80
N THR A 311 13.42 -17.99 1.74
CA THR A 311 13.98 -17.01 2.66
C THR A 311 13.70 -15.61 2.09
N THR A 312 12.61 -14.99 2.54
CA THR A 312 12.45 -13.53 2.44
C THR A 312 13.54 -12.86 3.28
N VAL A 313 14.55 -12.32 2.61
CA VAL A 313 15.54 -11.46 3.27
C VAL A 313 14.91 -10.08 3.45
N TYR A 314 14.70 -9.72 4.72
CA TYR A 314 14.23 -8.42 5.14
C TYR A 314 15.31 -7.38 4.80
N GLN A 315 15.14 -6.59 3.74
CA GLN A 315 15.98 -5.42 3.48
C GLN A 315 15.41 -4.22 4.25
N GLN A 316 16.14 -3.75 5.25
CA GLN A 316 15.96 -2.40 5.76
C GLN A 316 16.67 -1.41 4.82
N PRO A 317 16.01 -0.35 4.33
CA PRO A 317 16.70 0.72 3.64
C PRO A 317 17.48 1.57 4.65
N ILE A 318 18.81 1.58 4.53
CA ILE A 318 19.67 2.54 5.24
C ILE A 318 19.66 3.84 4.42
N MET A 319 18.81 4.79 4.80
CA MET A 319 18.94 6.17 4.34
C MET A 319 19.96 6.89 5.21
N SER A 320 20.94 7.51 4.57
CA SER A 320 21.88 8.44 5.18
C SER A 320 21.15 9.66 5.77
N GLN A 321 21.44 9.97 7.03
CA GLN A 321 20.91 11.16 7.71
C GLN A 321 21.51 12.42 7.08
N GLY A 322 20.68 13.21 6.38
CA GLY A 322 21.00 14.57 5.97
C GLY A 322 20.82 15.53 7.14
N THR A 323 21.93 16.12 7.60
CA THR A 323 21.97 17.14 8.64
C THR A 323 21.32 18.45 8.15
N THR A 324 20.30 18.93 8.86
CA THR A 324 19.69 20.24 8.64
C THR A 324 20.60 21.36 9.18
N LEU A 325 21.27 22.09 8.30
CA LEU A 325 21.88 23.38 8.62
C LEU A 325 20.94 24.49 8.13
N GLY A 326 20.23 25.11 9.08
CA GLY A 326 19.41 26.29 8.81
C GLY A 326 20.29 27.51 8.60
N VAL A 327 20.21 28.09 7.41
CA VAL A 327 20.68 29.44 7.09
C VAL A 327 19.60 30.09 6.24
N GLU A 328 18.79 30.97 6.85
CA GLU A 328 17.85 31.83 6.14
C GLU A 328 18.60 32.95 5.38
N PRO A 329 18.22 33.27 4.13
CA PRO A 329 18.65 34.48 3.45
C PRO A 329 17.73 35.69 3.79
N PRO A 330 18.27 36.91 3.88
CA PRO A 330 17.49 38.09 4.27
C PRO A 330 16.62 38.63 3.12
N ALA A 331 15.39 39.01 3.47
CA ALA A 331 14.45 39.70 2.60
C ALA A 331 14.83 41.18 2.41
N LEU A 332 14.81 41.63 1.16
CA LEU A 332 14.97 43.03 0.76
C LEU A 332 13.68 43.83 0.96
N ALA A 333 13.87 45.02 1.52
CA ALA A 333 12.87 45.97 1.97
C ALA A 333 11.99 46.57 0.86
N LYS A 334 10.75 46.91 1.24
CA LYS A 334 10.01 48.04 0.68
C LYS A 334 9.94 49.12 1.76
N GLU A 335 10.25 50.34 1.33
CA GLU A 335 10.27 51.58 2.08
C GLU A 335 8.87 51.92 2.62
N ASP A 336 8.78 52.44 3.85
CA ASP A 336 8.24 53.79 4.06
C ASP A 336 8.34 54.28 5.52
N GLU A 337 8.72 55.55 5.60
CA GLU A 337 8.50 56.60 6.62
C GLU A 337 9.16 56.58 8.02
N LYS A 338 10.00 57.61 8.18
CA LYS A 338 10.68 58.19 9.35
C LYS A 338 9.78 58.44 10.58
N LYS A 339 10.35 58.24 11.77
CA LYS A 339 10.36 59.27 12.85
C LYS A 339 11.45 59.01 13.89
N GLN A 340 11.89 60.12 14.47
CA GLN A 340 13.17 60.44 15.11
C GLN A 340 13.21 60.23 16.63
N SER A 341 14.42 60.45 17.19
CA SER A 341 14.84 60.80 18.56
C SER A 341 15.27 59.64 19.48
N ASP A 342 16.32 59.74 20.32
CA ASP A 342 17.48 60.64 20.48
C ASP A 342 18.47 59.98 21.50
N GLU A 343 19.76 60.22 21.28
CA GLU A 343 20.91 60.40 22.21
C GLU A 343 21.25 59.46 23.41
N GLU A 344 22.38 58.73 23.27
CA GLU A 344 23.68 58.81 24.01
C GLU A 344 23.78 58.77 25.59
N PRO A 345 24.98 58.62 26.22
CA PRO A 345 25.99 57.54 26.14
C PRO A 345 26.71 57.20 27.50
N MET A 346 27.62 56.18 27.51
CA MET A 346 28.87 56.01 28.33
C MET A 346 28.77 56.01 29.90
N ASP A 347 29.61 55.41 30.74
CA ASP A 347 30.81 54.57 30.68
C ASP A 347 31.05 53.95 32.09
N MET A 348 31.87 52.90 32.14
CA MET A 348 32.78 52.38 33.19
C MET A 348 32.62 52.66 34.70
N VAL A 349 32.96 51.63 35.51
CA VAL A 349 33.97 51.59 36.61
C VAL A 349 33.98 50.12 37.15
N VAL A 350 34.99 49.26 36.91
CA VAL A 350 36.34 49.18 37.56
C VAL A 350 36.18 48.86 39.07
N GLU A 351 36.67 47.78 39.70
CA GLU A 351 38.04 47.24 39.86
C GLU A 351 37.92 45.92 40.68
N LYS A 352 38.58 44.81 40.29
CA LYS A 352 39.80 44.20 40.90
C LYS A 352 39.63 43.45 42.24
N GLN A 353 39.96 42.14 42.26
CA GLN A 353 41.26 41.51 42.66
C GLN A 353 41.47 41.54 44.19
N ASP A 354 42.03 40.54 44.87
CA ASP A 354 43.01 39.53 44.47
C ASP A 354 43.07 38.40 45.52
N ASP A 355 43.55 37.23 45.07
CA ASP A 355 44.55 36.31 45.68
C ASP A 355 44.38 35.84 47.14
N GLY A 356 44.66 34.59 47.53
CA GLY A 356 45.41 33.43 47.04
C GLY A 356 45.22 32.35 48.13
N ASP A 357 45.58 31.08 48.03
CA ASP A 357 46.83 30.53 47.55
C ASP A 357 46.68 28.99 47.48
N LYS A 358 47.50 28.35 46.66
CA LYS A 358 47.46 26.92 46.30
C LYS A 358 48.36 26.08 47.21
N ASN A 359 47.93 24.87 47.54
CA ASN A 359 48.78 23.67 47.63
C ASN A 359 47.88 22.43 47.75
N VAL A 360 47.89 21.51 46.77
CA VAL A 360 48.82 20.37 46.65
C VAL A 360 48.40 19.20 47.56
N ASN A 361 48.03 18.10 46.89
CA ASN A 361 48.04 16.71 47.36
C ASN A 361 46.93 16.27 48.33
N GLN A 362 45.74 16.05 47.77
CA GLN A 362 45.24 14.66 47.73
C GLN A 362 45.57 14.12 46.34
N ILE A 363 46.57 13.25 46.32
CA ILE A 363 47.30 12.69 45.20
C ILE A 363 46.69 11.33 44.81
N LEU A 364 46.66 11.10 43.50
CA LEU A 364 46.76 9.87 42.72
C LEU A 364 46.13 8.56 43.23
N THR A 365 45.34 7.96 42.35
CA THR A 365 45.76 6.84 41.45
C THR A 365 44.56 6.55 40.53
N ASP A 366 44.60 6.44 39.20
CA ASP A 366 45.62 6.58 38.17
C ASP A 366 44.90 6.86 36.83
N ILE A 367 45.37 7.89 36.12
CA ILE A 367 45.89 7.85 34.74
C ILE A 367 45.11 6.99 33.71
N VAL A 368 44.44 7.70 32.80
CA VAL A 368 44.77 7.81 31.36
C VAL A 368 45.00 6.52 30.56
N GLU A 369 44.51 6.61 29.32
CA GLU A 369 44.91 5.86 28.13
C GLU A 369 44.21 4.52 27.85
N ALA A 370 43.31 4.62 26.87
CA ALA A 370 43.59 4.15 25.52
C ALA A 370 42.91 2.85 25.07
N LYS A 371 42.35 3.02 23.85
CA LYS A 371 42.44 2.11 22.71
C LYS A 371 41.64 0.82 22.75
N MET A 372 40.78 0.75 21.73
CA MET A 372 40.73 -0.32 20.71
C MET A 372 40.29 -1.72 21.14
N SER A 373 39.71 -2.40 20.15
CA SER A 373 39.55 -3.86 20.06
C SER A 373 38.45 -4.40 20.99
N GLU A 374 37.79 -5.51 20.74
CA GLU A 374 37.52 -6.33 19.56
C GLU A 374 36.42 -7.32 20.01
N GLU A 375 35.89 -8.07 19.05
CA GLU A 375 35.39 -9.44 19.23
C GLU A 375 33.96 -9.72 19.75
N LEU A 376 33.28 -10.44 18.85
CA LEU A 376 32.05 -11.20 18.97
C LEU A 376 32.31 -12.63 19.47
N LYS A 377 31.26 -13.23 20.05
CA LYS A 377 30.93 -14.67 20.25
C LYS A 377 31.53 -15.38 21.49
N PRO A 378 30.98 -16.55 21.92
CA PRO A 378 29.67 -17.16 21.65
C PRO A 378 28.90 -17.52 22.96
N MET A 379 27.62 -17.84 22.87
CA MET A 379 26.87 -18.44 23.99
C MET A 379 26.67 -19.94 23.70
N ASP A 380 27.40 -20.77 24.45
CA ASP A 380 27.31 -22.24 24.43
C ASP A 380 26.24 -22.76 25.42
N THR A 381 25.83 -23.98 25.13
CA THR A 381 24.69 -24.73 25.64
C THR A 381 24.86 -25.39 27.02
N ASP A 382 23.71 -25.82 27.56
CA ASP A 382 23.47 -26.94 28.49
C ASP A 382 23.80 -26.80 29.98
N LYS A 383 22.76 -26.92 30.82
CA LYS A 383 22.47 -28.08 31.70
C LYS A 383 21.44 -27.73 32.78
N GLU A 384 20.30 -28.40 32.77
CA GLU A 384 19.87 -29.45 33.74
C GLU A 384 19.91 -28.99 35.20
N SER A 385 18.79 -28.93 35.92
CA SER A 385 18.18 -30.02 36.72
C SER A 385 17.57 -29.33 37.96
N MET A 386 16.53 -29.74 38.70
CA MET A 386 15.76 -30.98 38.85
C MET A 386 14.61 -30.66 39.85
N VAL A 387 13.42 -31.24 39.62
CA VAL A 387 12.59 -32.01 40.61
C VAL A 387 11.91 -31.19 41.74
N GLU A 388 10.59 -31.21 41.91
CA GLU A 388 9.82 -32.35 42.45
C GLU A 388 8.40 -32.52 41.89
N ALA A 389 8.04 -33.80 41.79
CA ALA A 389 6.81 -34.36 41.26
C ALA A 389 5.80 -34.70 42.37
N LYS A 390 4.51 -34.85 41.97
CA LYS A 390 3.56 -35.94 42.31
C LYS A 390 2.14 -35.52 41.93
N SER A 391 1.22 -36.35 41.44
CA SER A 391 1.20 -37.61 40.67
C SER A 391 -0.28 -37.98 40.55
N SER A 392 -0.75 -38.44 39.38
CA SER A 392 -1.46 -39.72 39.19
C SER A 392 -2.24 -39.76 37.87
N GLU A 393 -2.05 -40.89 37.19
CA GLU A 393 -2.37 -41.26 35.82
C GLU A 393 -3.86 -41.61 35.63
N THR A 394 -4.38 -41.54 34.40
CA THR A 394 -4.69 -42.73 33.57
C THR A 394 -5.34 -42.41 32.21
N SER A 395 -4.78 -43.05 31.18
CA SER A 395 -5.37 -43.51 29.91
C SER A 395 -6.07 -42.52 28.96
N MET A 396 -5.54 -42.35 27.75
CA MET A 396 -6.02 -43.04 26.53
C MET A 396 -5.27 -42.57 25.27
N GLN A 397 -4.72 -43.56 24.57
CA GLN A 397 -4.47 -43.70 23.12
C GLN A 397 -4.20 -42.42 22.28
N GLU A 398 -2.94 -42.33 21.82
CA GLU A 398 -2.58 -41.63 20.58
C GLU A 398 -3.26 -42.32 19.39
N ASP A 399 -3.97 -41.54 18.57
CA ASP A 399 -4.21 -41.90 17.17
C ASP A 399 -3.87 -40.71 16.28
N SER A 400 -3.10 -41.02 15.25
CA SER A 400 -2.59 -40.16 14.20
C SER A 400 -3.69 -39.82 13.21
N GLY A 401 -3.97 -38.52 13.01
CA GLY A 401 -4.92 -38.05 12.00
C GLY A 401 -4.44 -36.76 11.33
N ASN A 402 -3.76 -36.92 10.19
CA ASN A 402 -3.63 -35.86 9.19
C ASN A 402 -5.00 -35.65 8.53
N ASP A 403 -5.65 -34.51 8.76
CA ASP A 403 -6.78 -34.06 7.92
C ASP A 403 -6.40 -32.76 7.21
N ILE A 404 -5.55 -32.91 6.19
CA ILE A 404 -5.54 -32.00 5.04
C ILE A 404 -6.70 -32.46 4.17
N ALA A 405 -7.80 -31.69 4.16
CA ALA A 405 -8.92 -31.95 3.29
C ALA A 405 -8.44 -31.96 1.81
N PRO A 406 -8.69 -33.02 1.04
CA PRO A 406 -8.32 -33.04 -0.36
C PRO A 406 -9.23 -32.09 -1.14
N MET A 407 -8.63 -31.21 -1.94
CA MET A 407 -9.33 -30.53 -3.03
C MET A 407 -9.94 -31.60 -3.95
N GLN A 408 -11.23 -31.84 -3.82
CA GLN A 408 -11.98 -32.60 -4.81
C GLN A 408 -12.08 -31.75 -6.07
N THR A 409 -11.43 -32.24 -7.12
CA THR A 409 -11.72 -31.86 -8.50
C THR A 409 -13.03 -32.55 -8.87
N ASP A 410 -14.10 -31.77 -9.00
CA ASP A 410 -15.38 -32.26 -9.51
C ASP A 410 -15.23 -32.58 -11.01
N GLU A 411 -14.80 -33.80 -11.33
CA GLU A 411 -15.18 -34.47 -12.57
C GLU A 411 -16.56 -35.11 -12.37
N GLN A 412 -17.63 -34.40 -12.72
CA GLN A 412 -18.89 -35.04 -13.09
C GLN A 412 -19.70 -34.20 -14.07
N ILE A 413 -19.76 -34.73 -15.29
CA ILE A 413 -20.59 -34.34 -16.43
C ILE A 413 -22.08 -34.50 -16.04
N ASN A 414 -22.90 -33.55 -16.50
CA ASN A 414 -24.36 -33.37 -16.34
C ASN A 414 -24.82 -32.56 -15.12
N LYS A 415 -24.73 -31.23 -15.22
CA LYS A 415 -25.68 -30.32 -14.55
C LYS A 415 -26.68 -29.83 -15.60
N GLU A 416 -27.93 -30.26 -15.48
CA GLU A 416 -29.05 -29.48 -16.00
C GLU A 416 -28.94 -28.08 -15.38
N GLN A 417 -28.89 -27.03 -16.21
CA GLN A 417 -28.89 -25.64 -15.74
C GLN A 417 -30.20 -25.43 -14.96
N PHE A 418 -30.11 -25.27 -13.64
CA PHE A 418 -31.21 -24.82 -12.82
C PHE A 418 -31.61 -23.43 -13.32
N LEU A 419 -32.83 -23.28 -13.82
CA LEU A 419 -33.41 -22.00 -14.24
C LEU A 419 -34.43 -21.61 -13.17
N PRO A 420 -34.22 -20.52 -12.41
CA PRO A 420 -35.17 -20.10 -11.37
C PRO A 420 -36.51 -19.73 -12.02
N GLY A 421 -37.61 -20.06 -11.36
CA GLY A 421 -38.94 -19.61 -11.78
C GLY A 421 -39.09 -18.08 -11.67
N PRO A 422 -40.12 -17.47 -12.29
CA PRO A 422 -40.32 -16.01 -12.32
C PRO A 422 -40.52 -15.34 -10.95
N ASN A 423 -40.69 -16.12 -9.88
CA ASN A 423 -40.88 -15.64 -8.50
C ASN A 423 -39.77 -16.12 -7.53
N GLU A 424 -38.74 -16.82 -8.02
CA GLU A 424 -37.60 -17.25 -7.21
C GLU A 424 -36.45 -16.23 -7.33
N LYS A 425 -35.62 -16.08 -6.29
CA LYS A 425 -34.44 -15.20 -6.38
C LYS A 425 -33.61 -15.66 -7.59
N PRO A 426 -33.27 -14.75 -8.53
CA PRO A 426 -32.44 -15.11 -9.67
C PRO A 426 -31.14 -15.75 -9.15
N LEU A 427 -30.71 -16.84 -9.79
CA LEU A 427 -29.39 -17.39 -9.56
C LEU A 427 -28.37 -16.27 -9.77
N TYR A 428 -27.49 -16.07 -8.81
CA TYR A 428 -26.40 -15.10 -8.93
C TYR A 428 -25.49 -15.55 -10.08
N SER A 429 -25.71 -15.01 -11.27
CA SER A 429 -24.78 -15.10 -12.39
C SER A 429 -23.86 -13.90 -12.29
N ALA A 430 -22.64 -14.10 -11.82
CA ALA A 430 -21.65 -13.05 -11.77
C ALA A 430 -21.44 -12.47 -13.18
N GLU A 431 -21.58 -11.16 -13.31
CA GLU A 431 -21.28 -10.48 -14.57
C GLU A 431 -19.79 -10.62 -14.90
N PRO A 432 -19.43 -10.87 -16.17
CA PRO A 432 -18.03 -10.98 -16.56
C PRO A 432 -17.32 -9.63 -16.47
N VAL A 433 -15.99 -9.67 -16.31
CA VAL A 433 -15.12 -8.50 -16.42
C VAL A 433 -15.27 -7.90 -17.83
N THR A 434 -15.34 -6.57 -17.92
CA THR A 434 -15.49 -5.82 -19.18
C THR A 434 -14.21 -5.07 -19.55
N ILE A 435 -14.14 -4.55 -20.78
CA ILE A 435 -12.99 -3.73 -21.20
C ILE A 435 -12.95 -2.39 -20.45
N GLU A 436 -14.11 -1.84 -20.09
CA GLU A 436 -14.24 -0.62 -19.29
C GLU A 436 -13.71 -0.82 -17.87
N ASP A 437 -13.90 -2.01 -17.29
CA ASP A 437 -13.36 -2.41 -15.99
C ASP A 437 -11.82 -2.41 -16.03
N LEU A 438 -11.22 -2.99 -17.08
CA LEU A 438 -9.77 -3.01 -17.24
C LEU A 438 -9.17 -1.63 -17.53
N HIS A 439 -9.85 -0.79 -18.29
CA HIS A 439 -9.46 0.61 -18.48
C HIS A 439 -9.49 1.39 -17.16
N LEU A 440 -10.53 1.19 -16.35
CA LEU A 440 -10.59 1.80 -15.02
C LEU A 440 -9.47 1.28 -14.11
N LEU A 441 -9.24 -0.03 -14.09
CA LEU A 441 -8.19 -0.66 -13.30
C LEU A 441 -6.81 -0.09 -13.65
N ALA A 442 -6.50 0.00 -14.95
CA ALA A 442 -5.24 0.59 -15.43
C ALA A 442 -5.12 2.07 -15.07
N ASP A 443 -6.21 2.83 -15.15
CA ASP A 443 -6.20 4.25 -14.78
C ASP A 443 -5.99 4.48 -13.27
N LEU A 444 -6.49 3.58 -12.42
CA LEU A 444 -6.30 3.63 -10.97
C LEU A 444 -4.87 3.24 -10.55
N PHE A 445 -4.23 2.35 -11.32
CA PHE A 445 -2.88 1.82 -11.08
C PHE A 445 -1.98 2.09 -12.29
N TYR A 446 -1.76 3.36 -12.62
CA TYR A 446 -1.19 3.73 -13.92
C TYR A 446 0.35 3.67 -13.98
N LEU A 447 1.04 4.76 -13.65
CA LEU A 447 2.51 4.87 -13.76
C LEU A 447 3.15 5.49 -12.50
N PRO A 448 4.48 5.40 -12.32
CA PRO A 448 5.16 5.93 -11.14
C PRO A 448 5.00 7.44 -10.91
N TYR A 449 4.76 8.21 -11.97
CA TYR A 449 4.74 9.67 -11.94
C TYR A 449 3.41 10.29 -12.42
N GLU A 450 2.42 9.46 -12.73
CA GLU A 450 1.18 9.88 -13.36
C GLU A 450 0.06 8.90 -13.03
N HIS A 451 -1.13 9.43 -12.71
CA HIS A 451 -2.37 8.66 -12.61
C HIS A 451 -3.06 8.65 -13.97
N GLY A 452 -3.80 7.59 -14.27
CA GLY A 452 -4.60 7.57 -15.49
C GLY A 452 -5.77 8.57 -15.42
N LEU A 453 -6.40 8.82 -16.57
CA LEU A 453 -7.34 9.93 -16.73
C LEU A 453 -8.52 9.83 -15.75
N LYS A 454 -9.12 8.64 -15.59
CA LYS A 454 -10.23 8.45 -14.66
C LYS A 454 -9.79 8.62 -13.20
N GLY A 455 -8.62 8.09 -12.82
CA GLY A 455 -8.08 8.24 -11.47
C GLY A 455 -7.81 9.70 -11.11
N ALA A 456 -7.16 10.45 -12.01
CA ALA A 456 -6.90 11.87 -11.86
C ALA A 456 -8.21 12.70 -11.81
N GLN A 457 -9.20 12.35 -12.63
CA GLN A 457 -10.52 12.98 -12.62
C GLN A 457 -11.23 12.77 -11.28
N MET A 458 -11.29 11.54 -10.77
CA MET A 458 -11.89 11.26 -9.46
C MET A 458 -11.23 12.07 -8.34
N LEU A 459 -9.89 12.15 -8.35
CA LEU A 459 -9.15 12.93 -7.36
C LEU A 459 -9.45 14.44 -7.45
N LYS A 460 -9.52 14.97 -8.68
CA LYS A 460 -9.86 16.39 -8.94
C LYS A 460 -11.29 16.71 -8.48
N GLU A 461 -12.25 15.85 -8.79
CA GLU A 461 -13.64 16.00 -8.35
C GLU A 461 -13.75 15.97 -6.82
N PHE A 462 -13.07 15.02 -6.17
CA PHE A 462 -13.10 14.94 -4.71
C PHE A 462 -12.50 16.18 -4.03
N LYS A 463 -11.34 16.66 -4.51
CA LYS A 463 -10.72 17.91 -4.03
C LYS A 463 -11.69 19.09 -4.16
N TRP A 464 -12.40 19.19 -5.30
CA TRP A 464 -13.37 20.26 -5.52
C TRP A 464 -14.59 20.15 -4.59
N LEU A 465 -15.17 18.95 -4.45
CA LEU A 465 -16.32 18.71 -3.56
C LEU A 465 -16.00 19.06 -2.11
N ARG A 466 -14.80 18.68 -1.63
CA ARG A 466 -14.31 19.02 -0.29
C ARG A 466 -14.18 20.53 -0.11
N ALA A 467 -13.51 21.20 -1.05
CA ALA A 467 -13.26 22.65 -1.00
C ALA A 467 -14.56 23.48 -1.04
N ASN A 468 -15.58 23.01 -1.75
CA ASN A 468 -16.86 23.70 -1.93
C ASN A 468 -17.99 23.18 -1.01
N SER A 469 -17.66 22.32 -0.04
CA SER A 469 -18.65 21.73 0.87
C SER A 469 -19.37 22.76 1.75
N SER A 470 -18.83 23.97 1.94
CA SER A 470 -19.46 25.04 2.71
C SER A 470 -20.81 25.47 2.12
N VAL A 471 -20.98 25.37 0.80
CA VAL A 471 -22.19 25.76 0.04
C VAL A 471 -23.41 24.93 0.42
N VAL A 472 -23.21 23.65 0.77
CA VAL A 472 -24.28 22.71 1.14
C VAL A 472 -24.52 22.63 2.65
N SER A 473 -23.85 23.47 3.45
CA SER A 473 -24.13 23.55 4.89
C SER A 473 -25.38 24.37 5.19
N VAL A 474 -26.11 24.00 6.25
CA VAL A 474 -27.43 24.56 6.64
C VAL A 474 -27.45 26.09 6.83
N ASN A 475 -26.30 26.75 6.93
CA ASN A 475 -26.19 28.21 7.05
C ASN A 475 -26.29 28.97 5.70
N CYS A 476 -26.37 28.27 4.56
CA CYS A 476 -26.59 28.88 3.25
C CYS A 476 -28.08 28.95 2.88
N SER A 477 -28.90 29.51 3.76
CA SER A 477 -30.28 29.86 3.42
C SER A 477 -30.29 30.98 2.35
N GLY A 478 -30.37 30.59 1.08
CA GLY A 478 -30.89 31.41 -0.01
C GLY A 478 -29.92 32.35 -0.73
N LYS A 479 -28.61 32.09 -0.80
CA LYS A 479 -27.68 33.00 -1.52
C LYS A 479 -27.03 32.51 -2.83
N ASP A 480 -27.18 31.25 -3.24
CA ASP A 480 -26.81 30.78 -4.58
C ASP A 480 -27.39 29.38 -4.86
N SER A 481 -28.64 29.29 -5.35
CA SER A 481 -29.26 27.99 -5.74
C SER A 481 -28.42 27.23 -6.74
N GLU A 482 -27.82 27.97 -7.68
CA GLU A 482 -26.99 27.44 -8.77
C GLU A 482 -25.75 26.70 -8.24
N LYS A 483 -25.08 27.22 -7.20
CA LYS A 483 -23.90 26.55 -6.62
C LYS A 483 -24.26 25.31 -5.81
N ILE A 484 -25.44 25.29 -5.18
CA ILE A 484 -25.95 24.11 -4.48
C ILE A 484 -26.27 23.01 -5.50
N GLU A 485 -26.97 23.36 -6.57
CA GLU A 485 -27.29 22.44 -7.67
C GLU A 485 -26.03 21.92 -8.37
N GLU A 486 -25.03 22.79 -8.59
CA GLU A 486 -23.73 22.39 -9.13
C GLU A 486 -23.03 21.37 -8.20
N TRP A 487 -22.97 21.66 -6.90
CA TRP A 487 -22.34 20.75 -5.93
C TRP A 487 -23.06 19.41 -5.88
N GLN A 488 -24.40 19.40 -5.80
CA GLN A 488 -25.20 18.18 -5.78
C GLN A 488 -25.06 17.37 -7.07
N SER A 489 -25.06 18.03 -8.23
CA SER A 489 -24.86 17.39 -9.53
C SER A 489 -23.48 16.75 -9.65
N ARG A 490 -22.42 17.44 -9.21
CA ARG A 490 -21.05 16.90 -9.21
C ARG A 490 -20.87 15.80 -8.18
N ALA A 491 -21.49 15.92 -7.00
CA ALA A 491 -21.49 14.87 -5.98
C ALA A 491 -22.14 13.59 -6.51
N ALA A 492 -23.31 13.69 -7.15
CA ALA A 492 -24.00 12.54 -7.75
C ALA A 492 -23.14 11.85 -8.83
N LYS A 493 -22.49 12.62 -9.71
CA LYS A 493 -21.54 12.07 -10.70
C LYS A 493 -20.33 11.42 -10.05
N PHE A 494 -19.82 12.00 -8.97
CA PHE A 494 -18.71 11.40 -8.22
C PHE A 494 -19.12 10.09 -7.54
N GLU A 495 -20.31 10.02 -6.95
CA GLU A 495 -20.86 8.79 -6.37
C GLU A 495 -21.07 7.69 -7.42
N GLU A 496 -21.46 8.06 -8.65
CA GLU A 496 -21.54 7.15 -9.79
C GLU A 496 -20.14 6.60 -10.15
N MET A 497 -19.13 7.47 -10.26
CA MET A 497 -17.74 7.04 -10.50
C MET A 497 -17.25 6.08 -9.41
N CYS A 498 -17.55 6.35 -8.13
CA CYS A 498 -17.26 5.40 -7.05
C CYS A 498 -17.96 4.06 -7.29
N GLY A 499 -19.26 4.07 -7.62
CA GLY A 499 -20.04 2.86 -7.91
C GLY A 499 -19.44 1.98 -9.02
N VAL A 500 -18.85 2.59 -10.06
CA VAL A 500 -18.13 1.84 -11.10
C VAL A 500 -16.91 1.10 -10.53
N VAL A 501 -16.17 1.68 -9.58
CA VAL A 501 -15.05 1.00 -8.90
C VAL A 501 -15.53 -0.23 -8.12
N MET A 502 -16.66 -0.15 -7.40
CA MET A 502 -17.22 -1.31 -6.70
C MET A 502 -17.71 -2.39 -7.68
N THR A 503 -18.30 -1.99 -8.80
CA THR A 503 -18.76 -2.91 -9.85
C THR A 503 -17.57 -3.66 -10.46
N MET A 504 -16.50 -2.94 -10.82
CA MET A 504 -15.24 -3.49 -11.30
C MET A 504 -14.65 -4.51 -10.30
N PHE A 505 -14.55 -4.16 -9.02
CA PHE A 505 -14.08 -5.08 -7.97
C PHE A 505 -14.93 -6.36 -7.88
N THR A 506 -16.25 -6.23 -7.95
CA THR A 506 -17.18 -7.37 -7.86
C THR A 506 -17.00 -8.33 -9.03
N ARG A 507 -16.88 -7.79 -10.26
CA ARG A 507 -16.65 -8.59 -11.47
C ARG A 507 -15.27 -9.25 -11.46
N LEU A 508 -14.22 -8.53 -11.06
CA LEU A 508 -12.87 -9.08 -10.90
C LEU A 508 -12.84 -10.21 -9.86
N SER A 509 -13.48 -10.01 -8.70
CA SER A 509 -13.52 -11.02 -7.62
C SER A 509 -14.22 -12.32 -8.00
N ASN A 510 -15.10 -12.26 -9.00
CA ASN A 510 -15.83 -13.41 -9.53
C ASN A 510 -15.24 -13.95 -10.86
N CYS A 511 -14.08 -13.46 -11.30
CA CYS A 511 -13.51 -13.93 -12.56
C CYS A 511 -13.07 -15.42 -12.47
N PRO A 512 -13.20 -16.19 -13.57
CA PRO A 512 -12.70 -17.55 -13.66
C PRO A 512 -11.18 -17.69 -13.43
N ASN A 513 -10.38 -16.73 -13.90
CA ASN A 513 -8.93 -16.78 -13.74
C ASN A 513 -8.49 -16.32 -12.36
N ARG A 514 -8.36 -17.28 -11.44
CA ARG A 514 -7.99 -17.00 -10.05
C ARG A 514 -6.55 -16.54 -9.89
N ALA A 515 -5.63 -16.89 -10.79
CA ALA A 515 -4.22 -16.47 -10.67
C ALA A 515 -4.11 -14.95 -10.81
N ILE A 516 -4.73 -14.38 -11.85
CA ILE A 516 -4.80 -12.93 -12.05
C ILE A 516 -5.46 -12.26 -10.84
N LEU A 517 -6.56 -12.82 -10.33
CA LEU A 517 -7.23 -12.25 -9.17
C LEU A 517 -6.31 -12.21 -7.95
N TYR A 518 -5.64 -13.32 -7.60
CA TYR A 518 -4.82 -13.39 -6.39
C TYR A 518 -3.65 -12.42 -6.41
N ASP A 519 -2.98 -12.28 -7.56
CA ASP A 519 -1.88 -11.32 -7.75
C ASP A 519 -2.37 -9.87 -7.59
N LEU A 520 -3.59 -9.56 -8.02
CA LEU A 520 -4.13 -8.20 -7.97
C LEU A 520 -4.95 -7.88 -6.71
N TYR A 521 -5.36 -8.90 -5.94
CA TYR A 521 -6.45 -8.77 -4.96
C TYR A 521 -6.17 -7.72 -3.89
N SER A 522 -4.95 -7.71 -3.33
CA SER A 522 -4.56 -6.76 -2.27
C SER A 522 -4.74 -5.30 -2.71
N TYR A 523 -4.31 -4.98 -3.93
CA TYR A 523 -4.38 -3.64 -4.51
C TYR A 523 -5.83 -3.24 -4.80
N VAL A 524 -6.58 -4.10 -5.50
CA VAL A 524 -7.98 -3.80 -5.88
C VAL A 524 -8.88 -3.71 -4.65
N TRP A 525 -8.62 -4.53 -3.63
CA TRP A 525 -9.31 -4.46 -2.35
C TRP A 525 -9.07 -3.14 -1.62
N ASP A 526 -7.81 -2.68 -1.54
CA ASP A 526 -7.43 -1.45 -0.84
C ASP A 526 -8.09 -0.23 -1.50
N ILE A 527 -7.96 -0.08 -2.83
CA ILE A 527 -8.57 1.04 -3.55
C ILE A 527 -10.09 1.03 -3.44
N LYS A 528 -10.75 -0.14 -3.57
CA LYS A 528 -12.21 -0.25 -3.39
C LYS A 528 -12.64 0.19 -2.00
N SER A 529 -11.89 -0.20 -0.97
CA SER A 529 -12.20 0.14 0.43
C SER A 529 -12.08 1.64 0.67
N ILE A 530 -11.00 2.26 0.21
CA ILE A 530 -10.77 3.71 0.34
C ILE A 530 -11.82 4.49 -0.47
N ILE A 531 -12.12 4.09 -1.70
CA ILE A 531 -13.16 4.76 -2.51
C ILE A 531 -14.55 4.63 -1.85
N SER A 532 -14.86 3.51 -1.19
CA SER A 532 -16.09 3.35 -0.41
C SER A 532 -16.19 4.35 0.73
N MET A 533 -15.08 4.57 1.45
CA MET A 533 -15.03 5.55 2.53
C MET A 533 -15.14 6.98 1.99
N VAL A 534 -14.46 7.30 0.90
CA VAL A 534 -14.54 8.62 0.25
C VAL A 534 -15.96 8.91 -0.23
N LYS A 535 -16.65 7.93 -0.82
CA LYS A 535 -18.06 8.02 -1.19
C LYS A 535 -18.94 8.36 0.02
N SER A 536 -18.77 7.61 1.11
CA SER A 536 -19.50 7.83 2.38
C SER A 536 -19.26 9.23 2.93
N PHE A 537 -18.02 9.71 2.85
CA PHE A 537 -17.63 11.04 3.30
C PHE A 537 -18.26 12.16 2.46
N VAL A 538 -18.33 11.99 1.13
CA VAL A 538 -19.01 12.95 0.25
C VAL A 538 -20.51 13.01 0.54
N GLN A 539 -21.16 11.84 0.73
CA GLN A 539 -22.58 11.79 1.12
C GLN A 539 -22.82 12.54 2.43
N TRP A 540 -21.94 12.32 3.42
CA TRP A 540 -21.98 13.03 4.70
C TRP A 540 -21.82 14.55 4.54
N LEU A 541 -20.91 15.03 3.69
CA LEU A 541 -20.76 16.46 3.41
C LEU A 541 -22.05 17.09 2.88
N GLY A 542 -22.85 16.34 2.13
CA GLY A 542 -24.11 16.79 1.53
C GLY A 542 -25.30 16.87 2.48
N CYS A 543 -25.26 16.18 3.63
CA CYS A 543 -26.40 16.09 4.57
C CYS A 543 -26.15 16.72 5.94
N ARG A 544 -25.01 17.40 6.15
CA ARG A 544 -24.60 17.94 7.45
C ARG A 544 -25.38 19.18 7.90
N SER A 545 -25.60 19.30 9.21
CA SER A 545 -26.28 20.46 9.80
C SER A 545 -25.35 21.63 10.21
N GLN A 546 -24.02 21.45 10.18
CA GLN A 546 -23.03 22.44 10.66
C GLN A 546 -22.18 23.06 9.52
N SER A 547 -21.78 24.34 9.67
CA SER A 547 -21.15 25.13 8.61
C SER A 547 -19.61 25.13 8.55
N SER A 548 -18.92 24.63 9.57
CA SER A 548 -17.46 24.75 9.69
C SER A 548 -16.78 23.39 9.78
N ALA A 549 -16.59 22.72 8.64
CA ALA A 549 -15.60 21.65 8.60
C ALA A 549 -14.20 22.25 8.56
N GLN A 550 -13.37 21.91 9.54
CA GLN A 550 -11.96 22.26 9.55
C GLN A 550 -11.20 21.22 8.73
N PHE A 551 -10.61 21.69 7.64
CA PHE A 551 -9.76 20.90 6.77
C PHE A 551 -8.34 21.43 6.95
N LEU A 552 -7.47 20.62 7.56
CA LEU A 552 -6.03 20.92 7.51
C LEU A 552 -5.56 20.72 6.08
N SER A 553 -4.94 21.76 5.51
CA SER A 553 -4.22 21.69 4.25
C SER A 553 -2.82 21.16 4.56
N GLY A 554 -2.59 19.88 4.33
CA GLY A 554 -1.22 19.36 4.26
C GLY A 554 -0.57 19.91 3.00
N ASP A 555 0.21 21.00 3.12
CA ASP A 555 1.08 21.52 2.05
C ASP A 555 2.27 20.57 1.88
N GLN A 556 2.01 19.48 1.18
CA GLN A 556 2.97 18.39 1.07
C GLN A 556 2.96 17.92 -0.40
N GLU A 557 4.13 17.86 -1.03
CA GLU A 557 4.28 17.70 -2.49
C GLU A 557 4.00 16.26 -2.97
N PRO A 558 3.15 16.04 -4.00
CA PRO A 558 2.58 14.73 -4.36
C PRO A 558 3.56 13.56 -4.54
N TRP A 559 4.80 13.82 -4.96
CA TRP A 559 5.82 12.80 -5.22
C TRP A 559 6.57 12.31 -3.97
N ALA A 560 6.41 12.97 -2.82
CA ALA A 560 7.04 12.57 -1.57
C ALA A 560 6.26 11.46 -0.82
N PHE A 561 5.12 10.99 -1.34
CA PHE A 561 4.20 10.13 -0.59
C PHE A 561 4.06 8.71 -1.11
N ARG A 562 4.17 7.75 -0.18
CA ARG A 562 3.86 6.34 -0.41
C ARG A 562 2.36 6.10 -0.60
N GLY A 563 2.02 5.00 -1.28
CA GLY A 563 0.65 4.49 -1.37
C GLY A 563 -0.17 4.85 -2.60
N GLY A 564 0.43 5.47 -3.63
CA GLY A 564 -0.26 5.77 -4.90
C GLY A 564 -1.56 6.57 -4.75
N LEU A 565 -2.52 6.33 -5.65
CA LEU A 565 -3.82 7.02 -5.67
C LEU A 565 -4.64 6.75 -4.40
N ALA A 566 -4.63 5.51 -3.91
CA ALA A 566 -5.26 5.11 -2.65
C ALA A 566 -4.75 5.96 -1.47
N GLY A 567 -3.42 6.10 -1.35
CA GLY A 567 -2.79 6.93 -0.33
C GLY A 567 -3.14 8.42 -0.45
N GLU A 568 -3.31 8.95 -1.67
CA GLU A 568 -3.75 10.33 -1.87
C GLU A 568 -5.18 10.56 -1.39
N PHE A 569 -6.12 9.67 -1.70
CA PHE A 569 -7.48 9.73 -1.15
C PHE A 569 -7.49 9.63 0.37
N GLN A 570 -6.70 8.72 0.94
CA GLN A 570 -6.57 8.55 2.39
C GLN A 570 -6.10 9.85 3.08
N ARG A 571 -5.06 10.51 2.55
CA ARG A 571 -4.55 11.78 3.11
C ARG A 571 -5.55 12.93 3.03
N LEU A 572 -6.50 12.85 2.11
CA LEU A 572 -7.56 13.85 1.98
C LEU A 572 -8.70 13.65 2.99
N LEU A 573 -8.71 12.55 3.75
CA LEU A 573 -9.62 12.35 4.88
C LEU A 573 -9.02 12.97 6.16
N PRO A 574 -9.84 13.58 7.06
CA PRO A 574 -9.37 14.25 8.27
C PRO A 574 -9.11 13.26 9.42
N ILE A 575 -8.00 12.53 9.36
CA ILE A 575 -7.70 11.35 10.22
C ILE A 575 -6.19 11.18 10.52
N GLU A 576 -5.45 12.28 10.62
CA GLU A 576 -3.98 12.27 10.76
C GLU A 576 -3.46 11.40 11.93
N GLY A 577 -4.25 11.20 13.00
CA GLY A 577 -3.92 10.34 14.14
C GLY A 577 -4.35 8.87 14.05
N ALA A 578 -4.96 8.43 12.94
CA ALA A 578 -5.67 7.14 12.84
C ALA A 578 -5.22 6.24 11.67
N ASN A 579 -3.93 6.27 11.34
CA ASN A 579 -3.36 5.48 10.23
C ASN A 579 -3.55 3.96 10.37
N ASP A 580 -3.63 3.44 11.59
CA ASP A 580 -3.90 2.02 11.91
C ASP A 580 -5.26 1.51 11.41
N LEU A 581 -6.22 2.41 11.16
CA LEU A 581 -7.51 2.06 10.55
C LEU A 581 -7.38 1.69 9.06
N PHE A 582 -6.26 2.06 8.42
CA PHE A 582 -5.97 1.85 6.99
C PHE A 582 -4.94 0.76 6.73
N PHE A 583 -4.34 0.19 7.78
CA PHE A 583 -3.47 -0.96 7.68
C PHE A 583 -4.26 -2.22 8.05
N GLN A 584 -4.73 -2.94 7.04
CA GLN A 584 -5.13 -4.34 7.18
C GLN A 584 -4.68 -5.17 5.99
N PRO A 585 -4.25 -6.42 6.23
CA PRO A 585 -4.10 -7.37 5.16
C PRO A 585 -5.49 -7.65 4.55
N PRO A 586 -5.58 -7.80 3.22
CA PRO A 586 -6.81 -8.23 2.58
C PRO A 586 -7.24 -9.61 3.14
N PRO A 587 -8.54 -9.98 3.02
CA PRO A 587 -9.00 -11.31 3.37
C PRO A 587 -8.13 -12.40 2.70
N LEU A 588 -7.76 -13.44 3.46
CA LEU A 588 -6.95 -14.58 2.96
C LEU A 588 -7.61 -15.30 1.79
N THR A 589 -8.94 -15.22 1.69
CA THR A 589 -9.72 -15.73 0.57
C THR A 589 -10.50 -14.57 -0.07
N PRO A 590 -10.39 -14.37 -1.40
CA PRO A 590 -11.11 -13.32 -2.09
C PRO A 590 -12.62 -13.47 -1.91
N THR A 591 -13.27 -12.39 -1.48
CA THR A 591 -14.71 -12.33 -1.29
C THR A 591 -15.31 -11.33 -2.27
N SER A 592 -16.36 -11.73 -2.97
CA SER A 592 -17.15 -10.81 -3.81
C SER A 592 -18.18 -10.01 -3.03
N LYS A 593 -18.35 -10.28 -1.72
CA LYS A 593 -19.34 -9.58 -0.89
C LYS A 593 -18.97 -8.10 -0.76
N VAL A 594 -19.88 -7.23 -1.19
CA VAL A 594 -19.73 -5.77 -1.08
C VAL A 594 -20.53 -5.28 0.12
N TYR A 595 -19.89 -4.43 0.90
CA TYR A 595 -20.53 -3.69 1.97
C TYR A 595 -20.50 -2.21 1.62
N THR A 596 -21.63 -1.52 1.81
CA THR A 596 -21.74 -0.08 1.59
C THR A 596 -21.91 0.61 2.95
N ILE A 597 -21.10 1.65 3.17
CA ILE A 597 -21.25 2.54 4.31
C ILE A 597 -21.96 3.79 3.79
N ARG A 598 -22.96 4.27 4.53
CA ARG A 598 -23.68 5.51 4.18
C ARG A 598 -24.22 6.20 5.42
N PRO A 599 -24.56 7.50 5.34
CA PRO A 599 -25.30 8.18 6.40
C PRO A 599 -26.61 7.45 6.75
N TYR A 600 -26.98 7.51 8.03
CA TYR A 600 -28.24 6.99 8.56
C TYR A 600 -29.42 7.84 8.10
N TYR A 601 -30.54 7.19 7.78
CA TYR A 601 -31.84 7.83 7.55
C TYR A 601 -32.87 7.36 8.57
N PRO A 602 -33.87 8.18 8.94
CA PRO A 602 -34.89 7.77 9.92
C PRO A 602 -35.65 6.47 9.60
N LYS A 603 -35.75 6.08 8.33
CA LYS A 603 -36.34 4.80 7.91
C LYS A 603 -35.53 3.57 8.36
N ASP A 604 -34.25 3.76 8.70
CA ASP A 604 -33.33 2.70 9.07
C ASP A 604 -33.46 2.31 10.56
N GLU A 605 -34.20 3.08 11.36
CA GLU A 605 -34.31 2.96 12.83
C GLU A 605 -34.63 1.53 13.26
N ALA A 606 -35.64 0.91 12.66
CA ALA A 606 -36.10 -0.42 13.02
C ALA A 606 -35.00 -1.48 12.85
N SER A 607 -34.24 -1.41 11.75
CA SER A 607 -33.13 -2.34 11.49
C SER A 607 -31.95 -2.10 12.42
N VAL A 608 -31.64 -0.83 12.73
CA VAL A 608 -30.59 -0.48 13.68
C VAL A 608 -30.93 -0.94 15.09
N TYR A 609 -32.19 -0.79 15.52
CA TYR A 609 -32.68 -1.26 16.82
C TYR A 609 -32.67 -2.79 16.90
N GLN A 610 -33.00 -3.47 15.81
CA GLN A 610 -32.89 -4.93 15.71
C GLN A 610 -31.44 -5.39 15.96
N ILE A 611 -30.46 -4.81 15.26
CA ILE A 611 -29.04 -5.17 15.45
C ILE A 611 -28.60 -4.85 16.88
N CYS A 612 -28.95 -3.67 17.40
CA CYS A 612 -28.61 -3.26 18.76
C CYS A 612 -29.12 -4.27 19.80
N ARG A 613 -30.34 -4.79 19.61
CA ARG A 613 -30.94 -5.84 20.45
C ARG A 613 -30.22 -7.18 20.31
N GLU A 614 -29.94 -7.62 19.09
CA GLU A 614 -29.26 -8.90 18.81
C GLU A 614 -27.83 -8.93 19.35
N MET A 615 -27.16 -7.79 19.42
CA MET A 615 -25.78 -7.68 19.91
C MET A 615 -25.68 -7.40 21.41
N TYR A 616 -26.80 -7.17 22.11
CA TYR A 616 -26.82 -6.79 23.52
C TYR A 616 -26.55 -7.95 24.49
N ASP A 617 -26.98 -9.17 24.18
CA ASP A 617 -26.76 -10.34 25.04
C ASP A 617 -26.45 -11.59 24.20
N ASP A 618 -25.15 -11.91 24.10
CA ASP A 618 -24.61 -12.93 23.20
C ASP A 618 -24.81 -14.37 23.71
N GLY A 619 -25.41 -14.56 24.89
CA GLY A 619 -25.41 -15.83 25.64
C GLY A 619 -26.75 -16.54 25.80
N ILE A 620 -27.86 -15.98 25.29
CA ILE A 620 -29.20 -16.55 25.48
C ILE A 620 -29.90 -16.66 24.11
N ASP A 621 -30.37 -17.86 23.74
CA ASP A 621 -31.11 -18.11 22.48
C ASP A 621 -32.46 -17.37 22.41
N ASP A 622 -32.92 -16.81 23.52
CA ASP A 622 -34.15 -16.02 23.63
C ASP A 622 -33.87 -14.53 23.45
N LEU A 623 -34.62 -13.88 22.54
CA LEU A 623 -34.59 -12.43 22.32
C LEU A 623 -34.83 -11.67 23.64
N PRO A 624 -33.96 -10.73 24.05
CA PRO A 624 -34.17 -9.96 25.26
C PRO A 624 -35.39 -9.04 25.11
N PHE A 625 -36.27 -9.08 26.12
CA PHE A 625 -37.46 -8.24 26.27
C PHE A 625 -38.44 -8.28 25.07
N PRO A 626 -39.02 -9.45 24.72
CA PRO A 626 -39.88 -9.58 23.53
C PRO A 626 -41.15 -8.70 23.59
N SER A 627 -41.59 -8.29 24.78
CA SER A 627 -42.71 -7.36 24.98
C SER A 627 -42.37 -5.90 24.72
N GLN A 628 -41.09 -5.52 24.71
CA GLN A 628 -40.60 -4.16 24.50
C GLN A 628 -39.35 -4.17 23.59
N PRO A 629 -39.53 -4.45 22.29
CA PRO A 629 -38.43 -4.66 21.35
C PRO A 629 -37.49 -3.47 21.20
N ASP A 630 -37.97 -2.25 21.45
CA ASP A 630 -37.23 -1.00 21.23
C ASP A 630 -36.43 -0.53 22.45
N LEU A 631 -36.67 -1.10 23.64
CA LEU A 631 -36.15 -0.60 24.92
C LEU A 631 -34.62 -0.49 24.93
N ILE A 632 -33.94 -1.49 24.38
CA ILE A 632 -32.47 -1.53 24.30
C ILE A 632 -31.96 -0.42 23.36
N GLY A 633 -32.57 -0.30 22.17
CA GLY A 633 -32.22 0.73 21.20
C GLY A 633 -32.44 2.14 21.75
N ASP A 634 -33.61 2.39 22.34
CA ASP A 634 -33.97 3.66 22.99
C ASP A 634 -32.96 4.06 24.08
N ARG A 635 -32.51 3.09 24.88
CA ARG A 635 -31.59 3.33 26.00
C ARG A 635 -30.16 3.60 25.53
N LEU A 636 -29.69 2.85 24.54
CA LEU A 636 -28.28 2.85 24.16
C LEU A 636 -27.95 3.86 23.07
N ILE A 637 -28.79 3.98 22.05
CA ILE A 637 -28.47 4.71 20.80
C ILE A 637 -29.58 5.66 20.33
N GLY A 638 -30.83 5.52 20.78
CA GLY A 638 -31.97 6.31 20.31
C GLY A 638 -31.79 7.83 20.48
N GLY A 639 -31.16 8.26 21.59
CA GLY A 639 -30.81 9.66 21.80
C GLY A 639 -29.81 10.20 20.78
N LEU A 640 -28.82 9.40 20.38
CA LEU A 640 -27.84 9.77 19.34
C LEU A 640 -28.52 9.84 17.97
N LEU A 641 -29.33 8.84 17.64
CA LEU A 641 -30.09 8.80 16.39
C LEU A 641 -31.10 9.96 16.28
N SER A 642 -31.62 10.47 17.39
CA SER A 642 -32.60 11.57 17.37
C SER A 642 -31.94 12.96 17.40
N LEU A 643 -30.85 13.12 18.15
CA LEU A 643 -30.27 14.44 18.48
C LEU A 643 -28.92 14.71 17.80
N SER A 644 -28.31 13.69 17.18
CA SER A 644 -26.95 13.71 16.62
C SER A 644 -26.87 12.97 15.26
N LEU A 645 -27.90 13.14 14.43
CA LEU A 645 -28.04 12.50 13.12
C LEU A 645 -26.82 12.69 12.20
N ASP A 646 -26.17 13.85 12.28
CA ASP A 646 -24.98 14.20 11.47
C ASP A 646 -23.80 13.23 11.67
N TYR A 647 -23.79 12.43 12.75
CA TYR A 647 -22.69 11.51 13.10
C TYR A 647 -23.19 10.07 13.22
N CYS A 648 -24.21 9.71 12.44
CA CYS A 648 -24.80 8.39 12.39
C CYS A 648 -24.60 7.78 10.99
N PHE A 649 -23.98 6.60 10.94
CA PHE A 649 -23.71 5.83 9.74
C PHE A 649 -24.29 4.43 9.89
N VAL A 650 -24.73 3.87 8.77
CA VAL A 650 -25.15 2.47 8.68
C VAL A 650 -24.28 1.71 7.69
N LEU A 651 -24.18 0.42 7.93
CA LEU A 651 -23.56 -0.54 7.04
C LEU A 651 -24.65 -1.40 6.41
N GLU A 652 -24.65 -1.52 5.09
CA GLU A 652 -25.59 -2.35 4.36
C GLU A 652 -24.87 -3.37 3.45
N ASP A 653 -25.41 -4.59 3.42
CA ASP A 653 -25.11 -5.63 2.43
C ASP A 653 -26.34 -5.88 1.55
N GLU A 654 -26.27 -6.88 0.66
CA GLU A 654 -27.38 -7.23 -0.24
C GLU A 654 -28.68 -7.62 0.50
N ASP A 655 -28.58 -8.05 1.76
CA ASP A 655 -29.73 -8.44 2.58
C ASP A 655 -30.26 -7.29 3.47
N GLY A 656 -29.65 -6.10 3.40
CA GLY A 656 -30.04 -4.91 4.13
C GLY A 656 -29.01 -4.48 5.18
N ILE A 657 -29.46 -3.73 6.18
CA ILE A 657 -28.58 -3.15 7.21
C ILE A 657 -27.98 -4.26 8.06
N CYS A 658 -26.66 -4.23 8.24
CA CYS A 658 -25.88 -5.22 8.98
C CYS A 658 -24.90 -4.63 10.00
N GLY A 659 -24.93 -3.31 10.20
CA GLY A 659 -24.17 -2.64 11.25
C GLY A 659 -24.53 -1.16 11.36
N TYR A 660 -24.13 -0.53 12.47
CA TYR A 660 -24.32 0.90 12.71
C TYR A 660 -23.12 1.50 13.44
N ALA A 661 -22.82 2.76 13.18
CA ALA A 661 -21.85 3.57 13.93
C ALA A 661 -22.48 4.94 14.20
N VAL A 662 -22.62 5.30 15.47
CA VAL A 662 -23.28 6.53 15.92
C VAL A 662 -22.38 7.29 16.88
N GLY A 663 -22.47 8.62 16.87
CA GLY A 663 -21.72 9.43 17.82
C GLY A 663 -22.23 10.86 17.97
N THR A 664 -21.50 11.65 18.75
CA THR A 664 -21.68 13.10 18.89
C THR A 664 -20.31 13.76 19.01
N VAL A 665 -20.15 14.96 18.45
CA VAL A 665 -18.88 15.71 18.52
C VAL A 665 -18.52 16.09 19.95
N ASP A 666 -19.51 16.54 20.71
CA ASP A 666 -19.33 16.94 22.12
C ASP A 666 -20.50 16.37 22.93
N VAL A 667 -20.16 15.58 23.94
CA VAL A 667 -21.12 14.95 24.84
C VAL A 667 -21.79 15.98 25.76
N THR A 668 -21.17 17.13 26.04
CA THR A 668 -21.68 18.11 27.01
C THR A 668 -22.94 18.83 26.49
N PRO A 669 -22.96 19.42 25.28
CA PRO A 669 -24.19 19.94 24.68
C PRO A 669 -25.22 18.84 24.39
N PHE A 670 -24.75 17.63 24.05
CA PHE A 670 -25.62 16.49 23.78
C PHE A 670 -26.42 16.06 25.01
N ILE A 671 -25.77 15.86 26.17
CA ILE A 671 -26.45 15.53 27.43
C ILE A 671 -27.48 16.60 27.80
N LYS A 672 -27.15 17.89 27.60
CA LYS A 672 -28.11 18.98 27.83
C LYS A 672 -29.35 18.84 26.95
N LYS A 673 -29.18 18.54 25.65
CA LYS A 673 -30.32 18.27 24.74
C LYS A 673 -31.10 17.02 25.15
N CYS A 674 -30.43 15.95 25.55
CA CYS A 674 -31.07 14.73 26.04
C CYS A 674 -31.96 15.01 27.25
N LYS A 675 -31.46 15.76 28.25
CA LYS A 675 -32.23 16.13 29.45
C LYS A 675 -33.48 16.96 29.13
N HIS A 676 -33.44 17.80 28.10
CA HIS A 676 -34.56 18.67 27.74
C HIS A 676 -35.59 18.03 26.81
N SER A 677 -35.18 17.08 25.96
CA SER A 677 -36.04 16.56 24.88
C SER A 677 -36.17 15.04 24.89
N TRP A 678 -35.07 14.29 24.96
CA TRP A 678 -35.09 12.82 24.86
C TRP A 678 -35.61 12.15 26.13
N ILE A 679 -35.10 12.55 27.30
CA ILE A 679 -35.46 11.96 28.58
C ILE A 679 -36.95 12.16 28.91
N PRO A 680 -37.56 13.36 28.78
CA PRO A 680 -38.99 13.53 28.99
C PRO A 680 -39.84 12.65 28.06
N PHE A 681 -39.45 12.52 26.80
CA PHE A 681 -40.14 11.65 25.83
C PHE A 681 -40.04 10.16 26.22
N MET A 682 -38.88 9.71 26.69
CA MET A 682 -38.69 8.34 27.18
C MET A 682 -39.45 8.08 28.49
N GLN A 683 -39.56 9.06 29.37
CA GLN A 683 -40.33 8.94 30.61
C GLN A 683 -41.84 8.81 30.35
N GLU A 684 -42.33 9.38 29.25
CA GLU A 684 -43.71 9.18 28.77
C GLU A 684 -43.90 7.79 28.13
N LYS A 685 -42.93 7.35 27.31
CA LYS A 685 -42.95 6.01 26.66
C LYS A 685 -42.82 4.86 27.67
N TYR A 686 -41.97 5.00 28.69
CA TYR A 686 -41.66 3.97 29.68
C TYR A 686 -42.02 4.43 31.10
N THR A 687 -43.13 3.90 31.63
CA THR A 687 -43.60 4.22 32.98
C THR A 687 -42.60 3.77 34.04
N LYS A 688 -42.40 4.58 35.08
CA LYS A 688 -41.51 4.25 36.19
C LYS A 688 -41.95 2.93 36.86
N PRO A 689 -41.08 1.91 36.96
CA PRO A 689 -41.38 0.67 37.65
C PRO A 689 -41.68 0.92 39.14
N ASN A 690 -42.72 0.28 39.66
CA ASN A 690 -43.10 0.37 41.08
C ASN A 690 -42.60 -0.89 41.82
N GLY A 691 -41.52 -0.82 42.60
CA GLY A 691 -41.19 -1.92 43.51
C GLY A 691 -39.84 -1.87 44.22
N ASN A 692 -39.88 -2.07 45.54
CA ASN A 692 -38.74 -2.42 46.43
C ASN A 692 -38.37 -3.93 46.36
N LYS A 693 -38.43 -4.56 45.18
CA LYS A 693 -38.09 -5.98 44.96
C LYS A 693 -37.09 -6.09 43.79
N ASP A 694 -36.41 -7.24 43.68
CA ASP A 694 -35.45 -7.55 42.60
C ASP A 694 -36.05 -7.22 41.23
N LEU A 695 -35.67 -6.06 40.68
CA LEU A 695 -36.13 -5.56 39.39
C LEU A 695 -35.57 -6.47 38.27
N SER A 696 -36.40 -6.79 37.28
CA SER A 696 -35.92 -7.41 36.05
C SER A 696 -34.97 -6.47 35.31
N GLU A 697 -34.10 -7.01 34.43
CA GLU A 697 -33.16 -6.19 33.65
C GLU A 697 -33.88 -5.13 32.78
N ALA A 698 -35.07 -5.43 32.26
CA ALA A 698 -35.92 -4.45 31.56
C ALA A 698 -36.37 -3.32 32.49
N GLU A 699 -36.84 -3.66 33.69
CA GLU A 699 -37.27 -2.65 34.67
C GLU A 699 -36.09 -1.79 35.14
N LYS A 700 -34.88 -2.35 35.27
CA LYS A 700 -33.66 -1.58 35.55
C LYS A 700 -33.34 -0.59 34.42
N MET A 701 -33.46 -1.01 33.16
CA MET A 701 -33.29 -0.10 32.01
C MET A 701 -34.36 1.00 32.00
N MET A 702 -35.62 0.65 32.22
CA MET A 702 -36.71 1.62 32.27
C MET A 702 -36.49 2.63 33.41
N LEU A 703 -36.07 2.15 34.60
CA LEU A 703 -35.77 3.00 35.75
C LEU A 703 -34.66 4.00 35.44
N SER A 704 -33.65 3.62 34.65
CA SER A 704 -32.53 4.49 34.32
C SER A 704 -32.90 5.75 33.50
N PHE A 705 -34.07 5.80 32.86
CA PHE A 705 -34.59 7.04 32.26
C PHE A 705 -35.17 8.03 33.29
N HIS A 706 -35.43 7.56 34.52
CA HIS A 706 -35.98 8.35 35.62
C HIS A 706 -34.92 8.72 36.68
N GLU A 707 -33.67 8.28 36.49
CA GLU A 707 -32.52 8.57 37.36
C GLU A 707 -31.66 9.69 36.79
N GLU A 708 -30.91 10.38 37.65
CA GLU A 708 -29.96 11.41 37.21
C GLU A 708 -28.75 10.77 36.54
N GLN A 709 -28.46 11.19 35.31
CA GLN A 709 -27.30 10.74 34.57
C GLN A 709 -26.01 11.30 35.17
N GLU A 710 -25.06 10.42 35.48
CA GLU A 710 -23.71 10.77 35.92
C GLU A 710 -22.99 11.61 34.84
N VAL A 711 -22.28 12.65 35.28
CA VAL A 711 -21.57 13.57 34.38
C VAL A 711 -20.07 13.29 34.47
N LEU A 712 -19.44 13.05 33.32
CA LEU A 712 -18.01 12.80 33.23
C LEU A 712 -17.20 14.07 33.54
N PRO A 713 -15.97 13.95 34.11
CA PRO A 713 -15.13 15.09 34.44
C PRO A 713 -14.78 15.98 33.23
N ASP A 714 -14.83 17.30 33.38
CA ASP A 714 -14.50 18.26 32.31
C ASP A 714 -13.05 18.11 31.81
N THR A 715 -12.12 17.75 32.68
CA THR A 715 -10.71 17.49 32.34
C THR A 715 -10.55 16.31 31.37
N PHE A 716 -11.42 15.31 31.50
CA PHE A 716 -11.47 14.17 30.59
C PHE A 716 -12.08 14.59 29.24
N LEU A 717 -13.22 15.28 29.28
CA LEU A 717 -13.94 15.73 28.09
C LEU A 717 -13.16 16.76 27.27
N ALA A 718 -12.22 17.49 27.86
CA ALA A 718 -11.30 18.36 27.14
C ALA A 718 -10.41 17.61 26.11
N ASN A 719 -10.08 16.35 26.40
CA ASN A 719 -9.27 15.50 25.53
C ASN A 719 -10.11 14.55 24.68
N PHE A 720 -11.22 14.03 25.23
CA PHE A 720 -12.13 13.10 24.56
C PHE A 720 -13.58 13.60 24.62
N PRO A 721 -13.94 14.65 23.86
CA PRO A 721 -15.27 15.22 23.91
C PRO A 721 -16.35 14.34 23.25
N SER A 722 -15.96 13.48 22.30
CA SER A 722 -16.93 12.75 21.47
C SER A 722 -17.32 11.40 22.05
N LEU A 723 -18.61 11.15 22.25
CA LEU A 723 -19.13 9.83 22.57
C LEU A 723 -19.41 9.06 21.27
N ILE A 724 -18.93 7.82 21.17
CA ILE A 724 -19.16 6.92 20.02
C ILE A 724 -19.73 5.57 20.45
N LYS A 725 -20.57 4.98 19.61
CA LYS A 725 -21.07 3.61 19.73
C LYS A 725 -21.16 2.96 18.35
N MET A 726 -20.73 1.72 18.23
CA MET A 726 -20.71 0.98 16.99
C MET A 726 -20.93 -0.51 17.26
N ASP A 727 -21.78 -1.15 16.46
CA ASP A 727 -21.94 -2.59 16.42
C ASP A 727 -22.08 -3.07 14.99
N ILE A 728 -21.58 -4.28 14.75
CA ILE A 728 -21.69 -4.98 13.47
C ILE A 728 -22.24 -6.37 13.74
N HIS A 729 -23.25 -6.75 12.96
CA HIS A 729 -23.90 -8.04 13.08
C HIS A 729 -22.90 -9.16 12.78
N LYS A 730 -22.94 -10.25 13.56
CA LYS A 730 -22.10 -11.45 13.43
C LYS A 730 -22.03 -12.09 12.03
N LYS A 731 -22.98 -11.79 11.13
CA LYS A 731 -22.99 -12.28 9.74
C LYS A 731 -21.90 -11.62 8.88
N VAL A 732 -21.35 -10.49 9.35
CA VAL A 732 -20.24 -9.80 8.72
C VAL A 732 -18.94 -10.41 9.23
N THR A 733 -18.30 -11.20 8.38
CA THR A 733 -17.02 -11.88 8.71
C THR A 733 -15.79 -11.03 8.38
N ASP A 734 -15.98 -9.91 7.68
CA ASP A 734 -14.90 -9.05 7.20
C ASP A 734 -14.53 -7.99 8.25
N PRO A 735 -13.37 -8.12 8.92
CA PRO A 735 -12.97 -7.20 9.98
C PRO A 735 -12.61 -5.81 9.45
N SER A 736 -12.32 -5.64 8.15
CA SER A 736 -11.92 -4.34 7.59
C SER A 736 -13.08 -3.35 7.53
N VAL A 737 -14.30 -3.86 7.47
CA VAL A 737 -15.53 -3.07 7.45
C VAL A 737 -15.69 -2.27 8.73
N ALA A 738 -15.40 -2.88 9.88
CA ALA A 738 -15.45 -2.22 11.19
C ALA A 738 -14.52 -1.01 11.26
N LYS A 739 -13.29 -1.17 10.75
CA LYS A 739 -12.32 -0.07 10.69
C LYS A 739 -12.77 1.03 9.73
N SER A 740 -13.32 0.66 8.57
CA SER A 740 -13.83 1.62 7.58
C SER A 740 -14.99 2.44 8.13
N MET A 741 -15.93 1.81 8.86
CA MET A 741 -17.02 2.50 9.56
C MET A 741 -16.50 3.44 10.64
N MET A 742 -15.59 2.94 11.49
CA MET A 742 -14.94 3.75 12.52
C MET A 742 -14.26 4.96 11.89
N ALA A 743 -13.50 4.77 10.81
CA ALA A 743 -12.82 5.86 10.13
C ALA A 743 -13.79 6.89 9.52
N CYS A 744 -14.95 6.48 8.99
CA CYS A 744 -15.98 7.41 8.54
C CYS A 744 -16.53 8.25 9.69
N LEU A 745 -16.86 7.62 10.82
CA LEU A 745 -17.34 8.30 12.02
C LEU A 745 -16.28 9.27 12.57
N LEU A 746 -15.05 8.79 12.79
CA LEU A 746 -13.96 9.62 13.31
C LEU A 746 -13.61 10.78 12.38
N SER A 747 -13.62 10.58 11.05
CA SER A 747 -13.45 11.64 10.06
C SER A 747 -14.51 12.73 10.22
N SER A 748 -15.78 12.34 10.39
CA SER A 748 -16.89 13.30 10.56
C SER A 748 -16.76 14.09 11.87
N LEU A 749 -16.32 13.45 12.96
CA LEU A 749 -16.11 14.09 14.26
C LEU A 749 -14.93 15.06 14.23
N LYS A 750 -13.80 14.64 13.66
CA LYS A 750 -12.58 15.46 13.52
C LYS A 750 -12.82 16.68 12.63
N ALA A 751 -13.54 16.49 11.51
CA ALA A 751 -13.92 17.58 10.64
C ALA A 751 -14.71 18.68 11.38
N ASN A 752 -15.49 18.33 12.41
CA ASN A 752 -16.23 19.29 13.23
C ASN A 752 -15.52 19.68 14.54
N GLY A 753 -14.20 19.50 14.60
CA GLY A 753 -13.35 20.04 15.67
C GLY A 753 -13.16 19.14 16.89
N SER A 754 -13.59 17.88 16.84
CA SER A 754 -13.29 16.94 17.91
C SER A 754 -11.78 16.63 17.99
N ARG A 755 -11.28 16.47 19.22
CA ARG A 755 -9.89 16.13 19.53
C ARG A 755 -9.70 14.66 19.90
N GLY A 756 -10.79 13.97 20.23
CA GLY A 756 -10.76 12.59 20.70
C GLY A 756 -12.18 12.05 20.91
N ALA A 757 -12.29 10.74 20.82
CA ALA A 757 -13.53 10.00 21.03
C ALA A 757 -13.40 8.99 22.16
N PHE A 758 -14.50 8.66 22.81
CA PHE A 758 -14.58 7.63 23.84
C PHE A 758 -15.86 6.80 23.71
N CYS A 759 -15.83 5.60 24.26
CA CYS A 759 -16.98 4.74 24.43
C CYS A 759 -17.02 4.14 25.84
N GLU A 760 -18.22 3.83 26.30
CA GLU A 760 -18.48 3.19 27.59
C GLU A 760 -18.80 1.72 27.35
N VAL A 761 -18.09 0.84 28.05
CA VAL A 761 -18.16 -0.61 27.91
C VAL A 761 -18.44 -1.25 29.26
N ARG A 762 -19.26 -2.30 29.30
CA ARG A 762 -19.50 -3.05 30.54
C ARG A 762 -18.27 -3.91 30.89
N PRO A 763 -17.84 -3.98 32.16
CA PRO A 763 -16.65 -4.75 32.57
C PRO A 763 -16.70 -6.25 32.24
N ASP A 764 -17.90 -6.81 32.15
CA ASP A 764 -18.18 -8.22 31.83
C ASP A 764 -18.18 -8.51 30.31
N ASP A 765 -18.30 -7.49 29.46
CA ASP A 765 -18.35 -7.63 28.00
C ASP A 765 -16.95 -7.61 27.38
N LYS A 766 -16.24 -8.74 27.47
CA LYS A 766 -14.91 -8.91 26.85
C LYS A 766 -14.93 -8.77 25.33
N ARG A 767 -16.04 -9.14 24.69
CA ARG A 767 -16.19 -9.10 23.22
C ARG A 767 -16.10 -7.67 22.73
N ILE A 768 -16.85 -6.75 23.34
CA ILE A 768 -16.87 -5.36 22.92
C ILE A 768 -15.57 -4.63 23.30
N MET A 769 -14.93 -5.00 24.41
CA MET A 769 -13.58 -4.52 24.74
C MET A 769 -12.56 -4.89 23.64
N ASP A 770 -12.48 -6.18 23.30
CA ASP A 770 -11.59 -6.67 22.24
C ASP A 770 -11.89 -6.02 20.89
N PHE A 771 -13.17 -5.77 20.60
CA PHE A 771 -13.61 -5.08 19.39
C PHE A 771 -13.07 -3.65 19.30
N TYR A 772 -13.29 -2.81 20.31
CA TYR A 772 -12.78 -1.44 20.32
C TYR A 772 -11.25 -1.37 20.43
N SER A 773 -10.61 -2.31 21.13
CA SER A 773 -9.15 -2.40 21.17
C SER A 773 -8.55 -2.71 19.79
N LYS A 774 -9.18 -3.58 18.99
CA LYS A 774 -8.77 -3.82 17.58
C LYS A 774 -8.98 -2.61 16.67
N LEU A 775 -9.88 -1.71 17.07
CA LEU A 775 -10.11 -0.41 16.46
C LEU A 775 -9.24 0.69 17.09
N GLY A 776 -8.20 0.30 17.84
CA GLY A 776 -7.18 1.16 18.45
C GLY A 776 -7.68 2.10 19.55
N CYS A 777 -8.82 1.79 20.18
CA CYS A 777 -9.20 2.41 21.44
C CYS A 777 -8.40 1.77 22.60
N PHE A 778 -8.03 2.57 23.58
CA PHE A 778 -7.29 2.13 24.76
C PHE A 778 -8.05 2.45 26.04
N GLU A 779 -7.86 1.64 27.07
CA GLU A 779 -8.48 1.87 28.37
C GLU A 779 -7.92 3.13 29.03
N ILE A 780 -8.81 3.98 29.53
CA ILE A 780 -8.46 5.21 30.24
C ILE A 780 -8.47 4.91 31.74
N ALA A 781 -7.40 5.29 32.42
CA ALA A 781 -7.29 5.13 33.87
C ALA A 781 -8.49 5.78 34.59
N LYS A 782 -9.13 5.03 35.49
CA LYS A 782 -10.29 5.50 36.26
C LYS A 782 -9.92 6.77 37.04
N MET A 783 -10.67 7.84 36.80
CA MET A 783 -10.57 9.10 37.54
C MET A 783 -11.76 9.24 38.49
N GLU A 784 -11.61 10.12 39.49
CA GLU A 784 -12.72 10.50 40.37
C GLU A 784 -13.86 11.10 39.53
N GLY A 785 -15.08 10.56 39.70
CA GLY A 785 -16.26 10.93 38.91
C GLY A 785 -16.58 10.02 37.71
N PHE A 786 -15.82 8.94 37.49
CA PHE A 786 -16.16 7.93 36.48
C PHE A 786 -17.23 6.95 36.99
N PRO A 787 -18.10 6.40 36.11
CA PRO A 787 -19.09 5.40 36.50
C PRO A 787 -18.44 4.16 37.10
N LYS A 788 -18.99 3.68 38.22
CA LYS A 788 -18.43 2.51 38.92
C LYS A 788 -18.58 1.21 38.12
N ASP A 789 -19.64 1.14 37.32
CA ASP A 789 -20.08 -0.07 36.60
C ASP A 789 -19.72 -0.05 35.11
N ALA A 790 -18.81 0.85 34.68
CA ALA A 790 -18.35 0.93 33.29
C ALA A 790 -16.82 1.09 33.18
N ILE A 791 -16.28 0.64 32.06
CA ILE A 791 -14.92 0.88 31.58
C ILE A 791 -15.01 1.91 30.44
N ILE A 792 -14.12 2.91 30.46
CA ILE A 792 -14.06 3.93 29.42
C ILE A 792 -12.85 3.64 28.53
N LEU A 793 -13.12 3.48 27.24
CA LEU A 793 -12.08 3.36 26.21
C LEU A 793 -12.00 4.66 25.41
N GLY A 794 -10.80 5.19 25.21
CA GLY A 794 -10.54 6.42 24.47
C GLY A 794 -9.74 6.22 23.21
N ARG A 795 -9.83 7.18 22.29
CA ARG A 795 -9.02 7.27 21.09
C ARG A 795 -8.81 8.73 20.66
N SER A 796 -7.59 9.12 20.35
CA SER A 796 -7.27 10.45 19.81
C SER A 796 -7.60 10.55 18.32
N LEU A 797 -7.92 11.76 17.84
CA LEU A 797 -8.28 12.05 16.45
C LEU A 797 -7.24 12.90 15.72
#